data_AF-A0AAC8QB38-F1
#
_entry.id   AF-A0AAC8QB38-F1
#
_cell.length_a   1.000
_cell.length_b   1.000
_cell.length_c   1.000
_cell.angle_alpha   90.00
_cell.angle_beta   90.00
_cell.angle_gamma   90.00
#
_symmetry.space_group_name_H-M   'P 1'
#
loop_
_entity.id
_entity.type
_entity.pdbx_description
1 polymer ?
#
loop_
_entity_poly.entity_id
_entity_poly.type
_entity_poly.pdbx_seq_one_letter_code
_entity_poly.pdbx_strand_id
1 'polypeptide(L)'
;MGTIVECLSSPLPPPTSGTCSVTPGSASRLITGVILTADTVYNGGQVLFDPAGVIQCVGCNCSSFAEAASATQVVCPDGVVSPGLINPHDHITYQGAPYSGFTSERYEHRHDWRIGKDGHTKIPSSTSSGAAIRWAELRQVMAGTTSIAGSGGQNGLLRNLDKPSTSTSGGNQEGLGAGASGLNYETFPLGDSSGTELTSGCAYPSIDPLSAIPSDSAYLPHIAEGIETSALNEFLCTSGLNPAGRDLITPRTAIIHGIGLRVPEIGHMAAEGASLVWSPRSNVSLYGDTAQVAVYKRMGVNVALGTDWLPSGSMNLLRELRCADYLNSIYYNASFSDAELWALVTRNAARATQTASKIGDLSPGKIADIAIFRLKSFAHSPHRAVIAANPEDVVLTLRGGKPLYGDSALIEALGATGCDALDVCGASRRVCLQSETSESLATLQGLNTGSYPLFFCSSDPSNEPVCTPQRASTNPRFPGSVNGSTLYSGLPETNDIDGDGVLDVSDNCPNVFNPVRPLDNGMQADSDGDGDGDTCDVCPLTPYSTSCAAPDPDDTDGDGVSNAVDNCPYVSNPGQEDGDGDGTGDACDACPVSNPGGSACPVSIYMLKTPVGGAWAWVGQRVVLNNVLVTGVGTSGFFVQVHPAEAGYSGPDYSGIFVFKSGHTLKAGDRVNLESALVTDYFGQLQLSSPASIALQSTDNPLPEPVEVSAWDVASGGARAQSLEGVLVRVRGVEVTQLEPPPGGGDSSPTYEFVVDGVLRVNDYLYRHPMPAVGDLYTSITGVLEWRNNNSKLEPRSSGDLVADTTPFLLEFGAPDQAFVRDGYAGPTFPGEILVKLSLPAEVDTFVPVTSSNPGVLIPLGGVLIPAGQSSAPLWVNVDLSEEGGHTGDTWLTATLDGLSMTTTMNVLAGDQASQLLVMACERTTVARGGTARCSVMLDVPPETDTVVSLSVSPAELGMVPSEVLIPAHQLSAVFMFTASSSLSGNGQVITTLGSQSLSVSIEVLAPPTTDHVVISEFAPQGPGGASDEFIELYNPTSAEVDLSGWKVQYKSGTGTSYASYVLPAGSRIAAHGYFLVVAAGYTGPAAGDANWGGSLNLGANASNGGHVRLGRTGVGSSPTDPLAVDTVGYGPANAPEGSAFPTLPSANGSFERKAWRDSTASSMETGAHAFQGNAFDSNDNSQDFVLRPSRQPQNRASPLEP
;
A
#
# COMPACT_ATOMS: atom_id res chain seq x y z
N MET A 1 -3.82 23.00 -22.39
CA MET A 1 -5.14 23.52 -22.84
C MET A 1 -5.82 22.41 -23.61
N GLY A 2 -6.95 21.90 -23.14
CA GLY A 2 -7.71 20.86 -23.82
C GLY A 2 -8.24 21.32 -25.18
N THR A 3 -8.40 20.38 -26.11
CA THR A 3 -8.88 20.68 -27.47
C THR A 3 -10.38 20.93 -27.45
N ILE A 4 -10.86 22.05 -28.02
CA ILE A 4 -12.29 22.27 -28.24
C ILE A 4 -12.66 21.70 -29.61
N VAL A 5 -13.59 20.75 -29.63
CA VAL A 5 -14.14 20.14 -30.84
C VAL A 5 -15.56 20.65 -31.07
N GLU A 6 -15.77 21.31 -32.20
CA GLU A 6 -17.10 21.74 -32.65
C GLU A 6 -17.82 20.58 -33.33
N CYS A 7 -18.80 19.97 -32.66
CA CYS A 7 -19.51 18.79 -33.16
C CYS A 7 -20.63 19.13 -34.14
N LEU A 8 -21.14 20.36 -34.11
CA LEU A 8 -22.27 20.80 -34.91
C LEU A 8 -21.89 21.98 -35.79
N SER A 9 -22.35 21.99 -37.05
CA SER A 9 -22.11 23.09 -37.98
C SER A 9 -22.92 24.36 -37.67
N SER A 10 -23.86 24.28 -36.73
CA SER A 10 -24.71 25.37 -36.28
C SER A 10 -25.09 25.19 -34.81
N PRO A 11 -25.26 26.27 -34.03
CA PRO A 11 -25.67 26.18 -32.63
C PRO A 11 -27.00 25.46 -32.46
N LEU A 12 -27.15 24.73 -31.35
CA LEU A 12 -28.42 24.11 -30.97
C LEU A 12 -29.47 25.22 -30.72
N PRO A 13 -30.73 25.02 -31.15
CA PRO A 13 -31.78 26.00 -30.90
C PRO A 13 -32.06 26.09 -29.39
N PRO A 14 -32.23 27.29 -28.83
CA PRO A 14 -32.54 27.45 -27.41
C PRO A 14 -33.90 26.80 -27.08
N PRO A 15 -34.05 26.18 -25.90
CA PRO A 15 -35.32 25.58 -25.50
C PRO A 15 -36.40 26.65 -25.30
N THR A 16 -37.67 26.25 -25.40
CA THR A 16 -38.81 27.18 -25.20
C THR A 16 -38.90 27.74 -23.78
N SER A 17 -38.31 27.04 -22.80
CA SER A 17 -38.22 27.44 -21.39
C SER A 17 -37.14 26.64 -20.67
N GLY A 18 -36.43 27.26 -19.72
CA GLY A 18 -35.37 26.60 -18.94
C GLY A 18 -34.05 26.43 -19.70
N THR A 19 -33.17 25.56 -19.23
CA THR A 19 -31.83 25.34 -19.82
C THR A 19 -31.80 24.15 -20.80
N CYS A 20 -32.71 23.19 -20.64
CA CYS A 20 -32.75 21.98 -21.45
C CYS A 20 -34.18 21.67 -21.93
N SER A 21 -34.28 21.02 -23.09
CA SER A 21 -35.51 20.40 -23.59
C SER A 21 -35.41 18.88 -23.55
N VAL A 22 -36.51 18.21 -23.20
CA VAL A 22 -36.59 16.74 -23.14
C VAL A 22 -37.58 16.22 -24.17
N THR A 23 -37.16 15.22 -24.96
CA THR A 23 -38.08 14.39 -25.77
C THR A 23 -38.09 12.99 -25.17
N PRO A 24 -39.22 12.56 -24.55
CA PRO A 24 -39.30 11.25 -23.90
C PRO A 24 -39.05 10.08 -24.86
N GLY A 25 -38.33 9.08 -24.38
CA GLY A 25 -38.02 7.83 -25.10
C GLY A 25 -37.97 6.63 -24.15
N SER A 26 -37.00 5.75 -24.35
CA SER A 26 -36.67 4.63 -23.45
C SER A 26 -36.01 5.13 -22.16
N ALA A 27 -35.69 4.19 -21.25
CA ALA A 27 -35.00 4.50 -20.01
C ALA A 27 -33.52 4.91 -20.22
N SER A 28 -32.93 4.56 -21.36
CA SER A 28 -31.63 5.07 -21.81
C SER A 28 -31.72 6.56 -22.11
N ARG A 29 -30.62 7.30 -21.98
CA ARG A 29 -30.62 8.75 -22.16
C ARG A 29 -29.47 9.21 -23.04
N LEU A 30 -29.80 10.08 -24.00
CA LEU A 30 -28.82 10.82 -24.80
C LEU A 30 -28.84 12.28 -24.38
N ILE A 31 -27.77 12.74 -23.73
CA ILE A 31 -27.59 14.14 -23.34
C ILE A 31 -26.76 14.84 -24.42
N THR A 32 -27.22 15.98 -24.94
CA THR A 32 -26.48 16.82 -25.90
C THR A 32 -26.23 18.20 -25.30
N GLY A 33 -24.99 18.69 -25.33
CA GLY A 33 -24.60 19.99 -24.76
C GLY A 33 -23.12 20.28 -24.96
N VAL A 34 -22.51 21.06 -24.06
CA VAL A 34 -21.05 21.23 -24.00
C VAL A 34 -20.48 20.15 -23.09
N ILE A 35 -19.88 19.10 -23.65
CA ILE A 35 -19.42 17.94 -22.86
C ILE A 35 -17.96 18.14 -22.46
N LEU A 36 -17.69 18.06 -21.15
CA LEU A 36 -16.35 18.07 -20.59
C LEU A 36 -15.88 16.62 -20.41
N THR A 37 -14.78 16.28 -21.07
CA THR A 37 -14.01 15.04 -20.84
C THR A 37 -12.62 15.42 -20.34
N ALA A 38 -11.82 14.43 -19.95
CA ALA A 38 -10.44 14.63 -19.51
C ALA A 38 -9.66 15.65 -20.38
N ASP A 39 -9.63 15.45 -21.70
CA ASP A 39 -8.68 16.19 -22.56
C ASP A 39 -9.37 16.98 -23.69
N THR A 40 -10.67 16.73 -23.88
CA THR A 40 -11.46 17.32 -24.96
C THR A 40 -12.74 17.94 -24.45
N VAL A 41 -13.05 19.13 -24.96
CA VAL A 41 -14.35 19.77 -24.80
C VAL A 41 -15.13 19.61 -26.09
N TYR A 42 -16.24 18.89 -26.06
CA TYR A 42 -17.11 18.71 -27.23
C TYR A 42 -18.25 19.73 -27.20
N ASN A 43 -18.14 20.78 -28.00
CA ASN A 43 -19.19 21.78 -28.14
C ASN A 43 -20.32 21.23 -29.05
N GLY A 44 -21.53 21.10 -28.50
CA GLY A 44 -22.62 20.36 -29.14
C GLY A 44 -22.39 18.84 -29.14
N GLY A 45 -21.53 18.34 -28.25
CA GLY A 45 -21.25 16.92 -28.07
C GLY A 45 -22.39 16.17 -27.39
N GLN A 46 -22.21 14.85 -27.27
CA GLN A 46 -23.22 13.92 -26.80
C GLN A 46 -22.65 12.93 -25.78
N VAL A 47 -23.48 12.52 -24.82
CA VAL A 47 -23.23 11.43 -23.87
C VAL A 47 -24.44 10.50 -23.89
N LEU A 48 -24.24 9.23 -24.20
CA LEU A 48 -25.26 8.18 -24.17
C LEU A 48 -25.00 7.24 -23.00
N PHE A 49 -26.03 6.93 -22.22
CA PHE A 49 -25.96 5.88 -21.21
C PHE A 49 -27.24 5.04 -21.17
N ASP A 50 -27.09 3.79 -20.74
CA ASP A 50 -28.13 2.77 -20.71
C ASP A 50 -29.04 2.91 -19.45
N PRO A 51 -30.09 2.08 -19.31
CA PRO A 51 -30.96 2.12 -18.13
C PRO A 51 -30.29 1.74 -16.80
N ALA A 52 -29.14 1.06 -16.84
CA ALA A 52 -28.35 0.73 -15.67
C ALA A 52 -27.41 1.88 -15.25
N GLY A 53 -27.36 2.96 -16.04
CA GLY A 53 -26.50 4.10 -15.79
C GLY A 53 -25.08 3.89 -16.28
N VAL A 54 -24.80 2.92 -17.16
CA VAL A 54 -23.47 2.72 -17.76
C VAL A 54 -23.36 3.55 -19.03
N ILE A 55 -22.32 4.39 -19.11
CA ILE A 55 -22.03 5.21 -20.27
C ILE A 55 -21.64 4.30 -21.45
N GLN A 56 -22.33 4.46 -22.57
CA GLN A 56 -22.12 3.70 -23.81
C GLN A 56 -21.27 4.46 -24.82
N CYS A 57 -21.36 5.80 -24.82
CA CYS A 57 -20.64 6.65 -25.75
C CYS A 57 -20.50 8.08 -25.21
N VAL A 58 -19.37 8.71 -25.52
CA VAL A 58 -19.13 10.15 -25.34
C VAL A 58 -18.44 10.70 -26.61
N GLY A 59 -18.89 11.85 -27.11
CA GLY A 59 -18.29 12.53 -28.26
C GLY A 59 -19.30 13.14 -29.21
N CYS A 60 -18.91 13.45 -30.45
CA CYS A 60 -19.78 14.17 -31.39
C CYS A 60 -20.94 13.36 -32.00
N ASN A 61 -20.86 12.02 -32.03
CA ASN A 61 -21.76 11.20 -32.84
C ASN A 61 -22.36 10.00 -32.08
N CYS A 62 -22.64 10.14 -30.78
CA CYS A 62 -23.29 9.08 -30.01
C CYS A 62 -24.70 8.74 -30.51
N SER A 63 -25.35 9.66 -31.23
CA SER A 63 -26.60 9.41 -31.95
C SER A 63 -26.54 8.30 -33.00
N SER A 64 -25.34 7.88 -33.44
CA SER A 64 -25.16 6.76 -34.36
C SER A 64 -25.34 5.38 -33.70
N PHE A 65 -25.30 5.30 -32.37
CA PHE A 65 -25.52 4.05 -31.64
C PHE A 65 -26.99 3.63 -31.74
N ALA A 66 -27.24 2.33 -31.92
CA ALA A 66 -28.59 1.80 -32.11
C ALA A 66 -29.54 2.16 -30.95
N GLU A 67 -29.03 2.16 -29.72
CA GLU A 67 -29.78 2.50 -28.52
C GLU A 67 -30.24 3.96 -28.50
N ALA A 68 -29.44 4.87 -29.06
CA ALA A 68 -29.71 6.31 -29.09
C ALA A 68 -31.01 6.66 -29.84
N ALA A 69 -31.40 5.87 -30.85
CA ALA A 69 -32.61 6.11 -31.64
C ALA A 69 -33.91 6.01 -30.81
N SER A 70 -33.87 5.24 -29.72
CA SER A 70 -35.00 5.05 -28.82
C SER A 70 -34.83 5.79 -27.49
N ALA A 71 -33.62 6.24 -27.14
CA ALA A 71 -33.29 6.90 -25.88
C ALA A 71 -34.07 8.20 -25.66
N THR A 72 -34.35 8.50 -24.39
CA THR A 72 -34.84 9.82 -23.98
C THR A 72 -33.79 10.88 -24.33
N GLN A 73 -34.19 11.86 -25.13
CA GLN A 73 -33.31 12.93 -25.62
C GLN A 73 -33.33 14.10 -24.64
N VAL A 74 -32.17 14.52 -24.16
CA VAL A 74 -32.00 15.69 -23.28
C VAL A 74 -31.05 16.66 -23.99
N VAL A 75 -31.60 17.74 -24.54
CA VAL A 75 -30.82 18.73 -25.30
C VAL A 75 -30.67 19.99 -24.46
N CYS A 76 -29.43 20.34 -24.12
CA CYS A 76 -29.05 21.47 -23.26
C CYS A 76 -28.08 22.41 -24.02
N PRO A 77 -28.57 23.29 -24.91
CA PRO A 77 -27.73 24.16 -25.73
C PRO A 77 -26.73 25.01 -24.94
N ASP A 78 -27.16 25.52 -23.79
CA ASP A 78 -26.37 26.35 -22.88
C ASP A 78 -25.95 25.58 -21.60
N GLY A 79 -25.94 24.24 -21.66
CA GLY A 79 -25.57 23.37 -20.54
C GLY A 79 -24.17 22.78 -20.70
N VAL A 80 -23.34 22.95 -19.67
CA VAL A 80 -22.04 22.29 -19.52
C VAL A 80 -22.24 20.98 -18.79
N VAL A 81 -21.96 19.87 -19.45
CA VAL A 81 -22.11 18.50 -18.95
C VAL A 81 -20.75 18.02 -18.43
N SER A 82 -20.66 17.86 -17.12
CA SER A 82 -19.47 17.44 -16.38
C SER A 82 -19.71 16.06 -15.75
N PRO A 83 -18.68 15.25 -15.46
CA PRO A 83 -18.76 14.25 -14.41
C PRO A 83 -19.35 14.86 -13.14
N GLY A 84 -20.08 14.06 -12.39
CA GLY A 84 -20.51 14.41 -11.02
C GLY A 84 -19.29 14.74 -10.17
N LEU A 85 -19.42 15.75 -9.30
CA LEU A 85 -18.30 16.15 -8.44
C LEU A 85 -18.10 15.11 -7.32
N ILE A 86 -16.85 14.91 -6.93
CA ILE A 86 -16.45 13.96 -5.88
C ILE A 86 -15.77 14.73 -4.77
N ASN A 87 -16.28 14.59 -3.54
CA ASN A 87 -15.67 15.19 -2.35
C ASN A 87 -14.85 14.13 -1.60
N PRO A 88 -13.53 14.01 -1.83
CA PRO A 88 -12.69 12.98 -1.23
C PRO A 88 -12.45 13.15 0.27
N HIS A 89 -12.88 14.26 0.89
CA HIS A 89 -12.69 14.46 2.32
C HIS A 89 -13.70 15.45 2.91
N ASP A 90 -14.43 14.99 3.92
CA ASP A 90 -15.35 15.76 4.76
C ASP A 90 -15.35 15.13 6.18
N HIS A 91 -15.93 15.82 7.15
CA HIS A 91 -16.38 15.16 8.37
C HIS A 91 -17.89 15.31 8.49
N ILE A 92 -18.63 14.58 7.64
CA ILE A 92 -20.08 14.77 7.46
C ILE A 92 -20.88 14.48 8.75
N THR A 93 -20.29 13.75 9.70
CA THR A 93 -20.84 13.51 11.03
C THR A 93 -20.64 14.67 12.02
N TYR A 94 -19.91 15.74 11.64
CA TYR A 94 -19.58 16.89 12.50
C TYR A 94 -20.00 18.23 11.85
N GLN A 95 -21.21 18.28 11.29
CA GLN A 95 -21.73 19.38 10.48
C GLN A 95 -22.33 20.54 11.29
N GLY A 96 -21.62 20.96 12.35
CA GLY A 96 -21.94 22.18 13.10
C GLY A 96 -21.83 23.43 12.23
N ALA A 97 -22.56 24.50 12.56
CA ALA A 97 -22.42 25.77 11.85
C ALA A 97 -20.94 26.27 11.90
N PRO A 98 -20.50 27.07 10.92
CA PRO A 98 -19.17 27.68 10.93
C PRO A 98 -18.82 28.30 12.28
N TYR A 99 -17.59 28.07 12.74
CA TYR A 99 -17.17 28.50 14.07
C TYR A 99 -17.03 30.02 14.11
N SER A 100 -17.96 30.70 14.77
CA SER A 100 -17.94 32.17 14.88
C SER A 100 -16.90 32.72 15.86
N GLY A 101 -16.11 31.85 16.50
CA GLY A 101 -15.07 32.24 17.46
C GLY A 101 -13.73 32.58 16.83
N PHE A 102 -13.56 32.39 15.52
CA PHE A 102 -12.35 32.82 14.82
C PHE A 102 -12.16 34.33 14.97
N THR A 103 -11.11 34.72 15.69
CA THR A 103 -10.63 36.10 15.77
C THR A 103 -9.37 36.22 14.89
N SER A 104 -8.25 36.69 15.44
CA SER A 104 -6.92 36.61 14.82
C SER A 104 -6.17 35.32 15.16
N GLU A 105 -6.70 34.49 16.07
CA GLU A 105 -6.06 33.23 16.47
C GLU A 105 -5.95 32.26 15.29
N ARG A 106 -4.77 31.68 15.13
CA ARG A 106 -4.44 30.55 14.26
C ARG A 106 -3.65 29.53 15.05
N TYR A 107 -3.56 28.32 14.53
CA TYR A 107 -2.98 27.15 15.17
C TYR A 107 -1.70 26.71 14.45
N GLU A 108 -0.89 25.89 15.10
CA GLU A 108 0.33 25.32 14.54
C GLU A 108 0.13 23.84 14.21
N HIS A 109 -0.68 23.14 15.02
CA HIS A 109 -0.98 21.72 14.89
C HIS A 109 -2.46 21.40 15.18
N ARG A 110 -2.95 20.27 14.64
CA ARG A 110 -4.38 19.90 14.78
C ARG A 110 -4.87 19.76 16.22
N HIS A 111 -4.01 19.41 17.17
CA HIS A 111 -4.42 19.26 18.57
C HIS A 111 -4.61 20.60 19.29
N ASP A 112 -4.04 21.69 18.79
CA ASP A 112 -4.23 23.03 19.38
C ASP A 112 -5.70 23.43 19.36
N TRP A 113 -6.36 23.31 18.20
CA TRP A 113 -7.77 23.62 18.07
C TRP A 113 -8.66 22.49 18.59
N ARG A 114 -8.26 21.22 18.47
CA ARG A 114 -9.13 20.09 18.83
C ARG A 114 -9.25 19.91 20.34
N ILE A 115 -8.16 20.07 21.08
CA ILE A 115 -8.12 19.86 22.53
C ILE A 115 -7.70 21.09 23.34
N GLY A 116 -7.37 22.21 22.69
CA GLY A 116 -6.91 23.43 23.36
C GLY A 116 -5.47 23.28 23.87
N LYS A 117 -4.63 22.56 23.11
CA LYS A 117 -3.22 22.35 23.45
C LYS A 117 -2.45 23.66 23.34
N ASP A 118 -1.28 23.73 23.98
CA ASP A 118 -0.35 24.86 23.95
C ASP A 118 -0.97 26.24 24.25
N GLY A 119 -2.04 26.23 25.04
CA GLY A 119 -2.74 27.43 25.46
C GLY A 119 -3.77 27.94 24.44
N HIS A 120 -3.99 27.24 23.33
CA HIS A 120 -4.96 27.62 22.30
C HIS A 120 -6.42 27.47 22.71
N THR A 121 -7.30 28.14 21.96
CA THR A 121 -8.74 28.01 22.10
C THR A 121 -9.23 26.74 21.43
N LYS A 122 -9.79 25.82 22.24
CA LYS A 122 -10.48 24.63 21.73
C LYS A 122 -11.73 25.01 20.93
N ILE A 123 -11.85 24.48 19.71
CA ILE A 123 -13.06 24.55 18.90
C ILE A 123 -14.05 23.46 19.39
N PRO A 124 -15.27 23.83 19.80
CA PRO A 124 -16.27 22.85 20.23
C PRO A 124 -16.74 21.99 19.06
N SER A 125 -16.79 20.68 19.27
CA SER A 125 -17.30 19.71 18.30
C SER A 125 -18.35 18.80 18.94
N SER A 126 -19.40 18.47 18.18
CA SER A 126 -20.42 17.49 18.56
C SER A 126 -20.85 16.67 17.36
N THR A 127 -21.15 15.38 17.57
CA THR A 127 -21.67 14.52 16.51
C THR A 127 -23.07 14.96 16.07
N SER A 128 -23.33 14.81 14.79
CA SER A 128 -24.56 15.23 14.12
C SER A 128 -25.61 14.11 14.15
N SER A 129 -26.89 14.48 14.19
CA SER A 129 -27.97 13.52 14.03
C SER A 129 -28.03 12.98 12.59
N GLY A 130 -28.67 11.83 12.38
CA GLY A 130 -28.86 11.30 11.02
C GLY A 130 -29.58 12.28 10.07
N ALA A 131 -30.51 13.08 10.59
CA ALA A 131 -31.20 14.12 9.82
C ALA A 131 -30.26 15.30 9.46
N ALA A 132 -29.31 15.64 10.32
CA ALA A 132 -28.31 16.67 10.06
C ALA A 132 -27.26 16.20 9.04
N ILE A 133 -26.88 14.91 9.06
CA ILE A 133 -26.01 14.30 8.04
C ILE A 133 -26.69 14.38 6.66
N ARG A 134 -27.95 13.94 6.55
CA ARG A 134 -28.72 14.03 5.28
C ARG A 134 -28.91 15.47 4.80
N TRP A 135 -29.05 16.42 5.73
CA TRP A 135 -29.12 17.85 5.41
C TRP A 135 -27.81 18.37 4.82
N ALA A 136 -26.66 17.89 5.33
CA ALA A 136 -25.35 18.21 4.79
C ALA A 136 -25.10 17.53 3.44
N GLU A 137 -25.45 16.25 3.27
CA GLU A 137 -25.39 15.56 1.98
C GLU A 137 -26.21 16.29 0.91
N LEU A 138 -27.38 16.84 1.29
CA LEU A 138 -28.21 17.62 0.37
C LEU A 138 -27.49 18.90 -0.12
N ARG A 139 -26.68 19.57 0.71
CA ARG A 139 -25.88 20.74 0.28
C ARG A 139 -24.91 20.39 -0.84
N GLN A 140 -24.30 19.22 -0.75
CA GLN A 140 -23.35 18.71 -1.74
C GLN A 140 -24.08 18.29 -3.03
N VAL A 141 -25.23 17.61 -2.93
CA VAL A 141 -26.04 17.24 -4.12
C VAL A 141 -26.48 18.47 -4.91
N MET A 142 -26.89 19.53 -4.20
CA MET A 142 -27.24 20.82 -4.80
C MET A 142 -26.06 21.53 -5.47
N ALA A 143 -24.83 21.10 -5.17
CA ALA A 143 -23.59 21.61 -5.74
C ALA A 143 -23.12 20.78 -6.96
N GLY A 144 -23.82 19.69 -7.31
CA GLY A 144 -23.41 18.76 -8.37
C GLY A 144 -22.57 17.58 -7.88
N THR A 145 -22.37 17.44 -6.56
CA THR A 145 -21.62 16.34 -5.96
C THR A 145 -22.45 15.05 -5.99
N THR A 146 -21.82 13.93 -6.38
CA THR A 146 -22.45 12.60 -6.43
C THR A 146 -21.85 11.63 -5.42
N SER A 147 -20.57 11.83 -5.06
CA SER A 147 -19.83 10.95 -4.15
C SER A 147 -19.06 11.76 -3.10
N ILE A 148 -18.87 11.17 -1.93
CA ILE A 148 -18.17 11.76 -0.79
C ILE A 148 -17.39 10.70 -0.04
N ALA A 149 -16.26 11.07 0.57
CA ALA A 149 -15.56 10.27 1.56
C ALA A 149 -15.35 11.11 2.82
N GLY A 150 -15.58 10.54 4.01
CA GLY A 150 -15.29 11.27 5.24
C GLY A 150 -16.10 10.93 6.50
N SER A 151 -15.41 10.52 7.58
CA SER A 151 -15.94 10.27 8.93
C SER A 151 -17.40 9.75 9.00
N GLY A 152 -17.75 8.78 8.15
CA GLY A 152 -19.07 8.16 8.10
C GLY A 152 -20.07 8.86 7.16
N GLY A 153 -21.36 8.54 7.31
CA GLY A 153 -22.43 9.03 6.44
C GLY A 153 -23.78 8.39 6.78
N GLN A 154 -24.80 8.57 5.96
CA GLN A 154 -26.07 7.83 6.06
C GLN A 154 -26.43 7.21 4.71
N ASN A 155 -27.25 6.16 4.71
CA ASN A 155 -27.89 5.75 3.45
C ASN A 155 -28.78 6.92 3.01
N GLY A 156 -28.55 7.45 1.82
CA GLY A 156 -29.10 8.75 1.48
C GLY A 156 -28.67 9.26 0.10
N LEU A 157 -28.26 10.52 0.04
CA LEU A 157 -28.23 11.30 -1.20
C LEU A 157 -26.89 11.25 -1.94
N LEU A 158 -25.79 10.99 -1.25
CA LEU A 158 -24.47 10.80 -1.86
C LEU A 158 -24.03 9.34 -1.75
N ARG A 159 -23.13 8.94 -2.64
CA ARG A 159 -22.35 7.72 -2.44
C ARG A 159 -21.25 8.00 -1.43
N ASN A 160 -21.26 7.24 -0.34
CA ASN A 160 -20.29 7.37 0.72
C ASN A 160 -19.19 6.32 0.54
N LEU A 161 -18.01 6.76 0.11
CA LEU A 161 -16.93 5.89 -0.36
C LEU A 161 -16.20 5.18 0.80
N ASP A 162 -16.22 5.76 2.01
CA ASP A 162 -15.67 5.18 3.25
C ASP A 162 -16.61 4.16 3.93
N LYS A 163 -17.78 3.89 3.34
CA LYS A 163 -18.65 2.79 3.76
C LYS A 163 -18.53 1.58 2.83
N PRO A 164 -18.07 0.43 3.33
CA PRO A 164 -18.03 -0.79 2.54
C PRO A 164 -19.46 -1.17 2.12
N SER A 165 -19.64 -1.49 0.84
CA SER A 165 -20.92 -1.97 0.33
C SER A 165 -21.23 -3.35 0.94
N THR A 166 -22.22 -3.42 1.83
CA THR A 166 -22.66 -4.69 2.47
C THR A 166 -23.79 -5.39 1.70
N SER A 167 -24.22 -4.86 0.55
CA SER A 167 -25.41 -5.32 -0.17
C SER A 167 -25.08 -5.77 -1.59
N THR A 168 -25.03 -7.08 -1.81
CA THR A 168 -24.86 -7.72 -3.13
C THR A 168 -26.15 -7.73 -3.97
N SER A 169 -27.30 -7.38 -3.40
CA SER A 169 -28.59 -7.29 -4.08
C SER A 169 -28.79 -5.92 -4.75
N GLY A 170 -28.15 -5.70 -5.89
CA GLY A 170 -28.50 -4.62 -6.84
C GLY A 170 -28.22 -3.18 -6.37
N GLY A 171 -27.38 -2.99 -5.35
CA GLY A 171 -27.10 -1.69 -4.73
C GLY A 171 -25.62 -1.45 -4.43
N ASN A 172 -24.71 -1.90 -5.30
CA ASN A 172 -23.26 -1.67 -5.21
C ASN A 172 -22.91 -0.19 -5.46
N GLN A 173 -23.47 0.70 -4.64
CA GLN A 173 -23.44 2.15 -4.87
C GLN A 173 -23.72 2.50 -6.35
N GLU A 174 -24.75 1.87 -6.95
CA GLU A 174 -25.18 2.10 -8.33
C GLU A 174 -24.12 1.82 -9.42
N GLY A 175 -23.28 0.80 -9.20
CA GLY A 175 -22.39 0.27 -10.25
C GLY A 175 -20.89 0.39 -9.97
N LEU A 176 -20.48 0.89 -8.80
CA LEU A 176 -19.07 0.94 -8.38
C LEU A 176 -18.48 -0.45 -8.13
N GLY A 177 -19.29 -1.44 -7.75
CA GLY A 177 -18.81 -2.80 -7.46
C GLY A 177 -18.25 -2.99 -6.04
N ALA A 178 -17.86 -4.22 -5.70
CA ALA A 178 -17.07 -4.50 -4.49
C ALA A 178 -15.62 -4.07 -4.74
N GLY A 179 -14.99 -3.39 -3.77
CA GLY A 179 -13.61 -2.88 -3.84
C GLY A 179 -13.45 -1.39 -4.14
N ALA A 180 -14.31 -0.81 -4.98
CA ALA A 180 -14.35 0.65 -5.19
C ALA A 180 -15.06 1.43 -4.05
N SER A 181 -15.41 0.77 -2.94
CA SER A 181 -16.02 1.35 -1.75
C SER A 181 -15.55 0.60 -0.50
N GLY A 182 -15.44 1.29 0.63
CA GLY A 182 -14.77 0.77 1.82
C GLY A 182 -13.32 1.24 1.93
N LEU A 183 -13.01 2.43 1.39
CA LEU A 183 -11.74 3.09 1.66
C LEU A 183 -11.57 3.27 3.17
N ASN A 184 -10.34 3.20 3.65
CA ASN A 184 -10.04 3.40 5.06
C ASN A 184 -9.77 4.88 5.33
N TYR A 185 -10.73 5.54 5.96
CA TYR A 185 -10.60 6.93 6.41
C TYR A 185 -10.06 6.97 7.83
N GLU A 186 -8.88 7.56 8.03
CA GLU A 186 -8.22 7.58 9.33
C GLU A 186 -7.88 9.01 9.78
N THR A 187 -8.40 9.38 10.95
CA THR A 187 -8.18 10.70 11.55
C THR A 187 -6.92 10.73 12.42
N PHE A 188 -6.53 9.59 13.00
CA PHE A 188 -5.41 9.46 13.92
C PHE A 188 -4.55 8.22 13.58
N PRO A 189 -3.87 8.21 12.42
CA PRO A 189 -3.11 7.05 11.92
C PRO A 189 -1.89 6.70 12.80
N LEU A 190 -1.55 7.57 13.75
CA LEU A 190 -0.47 7.43 14.73
C LEU A 190 -0.99 7.05 16.13
N GLY A 191 -2.30 6.85 16.30
CA GLY A 191 -2.92 6.57 17.60
C GLY A 191 -2.85 7.75 18.57
N ASP A 192 -2.65 8.95 18.03
CA ASP A 192 -2.36 10.20 18.74
C ASP A 192 -3.61 10.99 19.14
N SER A 193 -4.79 10.36 19.12
CA SER A 193 -6.08 10.95 19.53
C SER A 193 -6.09 11.55 20.94
N SER A 194 -5.10 11.22 21.78
CA SER A 194 -4.85 11.79 23.11
C SER A 194 -4.13 13.16 23.09
N GLY A 195 -3.66 13.62 21.92
CA GLY A 195 -2.87 14.85 21.76
C GLY A 195 -1.35 14.63 21.73
N THR A 196 -0.90 13.43 21.35
CA THR A 196 0.54 13.11 21.29
C THR A 196 1.16 13.77 20.07
N GLU A 197 2.19 14.57 20.28
CA GLU A 197 2.99 15.20 19.23
C GLU A 197 4.46 14.92 19.51
N LEU A 198 5.20 14.59 18.46
CA LEU A 198 6.62 14.37 18.51
C LEU A 198 7.26 15.22 17.44
N THR A 199 8.27 16.01 17.80
CA THR A 199 9.08 16.76 16.83
C THR A 199 10.20 15.93 16.22
N SER A 200 10.45 14.73 16.76
CA SER A 200 11.39 13.74 16.24
C SER A 200 11.08 12.34 16.77
N GLY A 201 11.46 11.33 16.00
CA GLY A 201 11.27 9.92 16.36
C GLY A 201 9.82 9.45 16.25
N CYS A 202 9.63 8.12 16.30
CA CYS A 202 8.35 7.48 15.96
C CYS A 202 7.70 6.72 17.12
N ALA A 203 7.96 7.18 18.36
CA ALA A 203 7.38 6.60 19.57
C ALA A 203 5.91 7.03 19.79
N TYR A 204 5.11 7.03 18.73
CA TYR A 204 3.67 7.30 18.80
C TYR A 204 2.92 6.14 19.45
N PRO A 205 1.72 6.37 20.03
CA PRO A 205 0.98 5.33 20.74
C PRO A 205 0.65 4.10 19.90
N SER A 206 0.32 4.29 18.61
CA SER A 206 0.07 3.20 17.67
C SER A 206 0.12 3.70 16.23
N ILE A 207 1.20 3.42 15.51
CA ILE A 207 1.24 3.64 14.06
C ILE A 207 0.45 2.52 13.38
N ASP A 208 -0.43 2.89 12.45
CA ASP A 208 -1.22 1.94 11.68
C ASP A 208 -0.36 0.85 11.02
N PRO A 209 -0.86 -0.40 10.90
CA PRO A 209 -0.19 -1.44 10.14
C PRO A 209 -0.39 -1.27 8.64
N LEU A 210 0.48 -1.88 7.82
CA LEU A 210 0.29 -1.95 6.36
C LEU A 210 -1.10 -2.48 5.95
N SER A 211 -1.71 -3.35 6.76
CA SER A 211 -3.07 -3.87 6.52
C SER A 211 -4.17 -2.81 6.67
N ALA A 212 -3.85 -1.61 7.16
CA ALA A 212 -4.76 -0.46 7.15
C ALA A 212 -4.98 0.09 5.74
N ILE A 213 -4.11 -0.23 4.78
CA ILE A 213 -4.26 0.12 3.37
C ILE A 213 -5.10 -0.96 2.68
N PRO A 214 -6.37 -0.70 2.33
CA PRO A 214 -7.25 -1.72 1.75
C PRO A 214 -6.70 -2.21 0.42
N SER A 215 -6.70 -3.53 0.17
CA SER A 215 -6.10 -4.15 -1.03
C SER A 215 -6.62 -3.62 -2.37
N ASP A 216 -7.85 -3.12 -2.37
CA ASP A 216 -8.63 -2.73 -3.55
C ASP A 216 -9.20 -1.31 -3.46
N SER A 217 -8.89 -0.55 -2.40
CA SER A 217 -9.42 0.80 -2.16
C SER A 217 -8.36 1.74 -1.57
N ALA A 218 -8.75 2.99 -1.30
CA ALA A 218 -7.84 4.02 -0.83
C ALA A 218 -7.62 3.97 0.70
N TYR A 219 -6.47 4.49 1.15
CA TYR A 219 -6.20 4.87 2.53
C TYR A 219 -6.11 6.39 2.62
N LEU A 220 -6.98 7.01 3.43
CA LEU A 220 -7.13 8.46 3.56
C LEU A 220 -6.76 8.91 4.99
N PRO A 221 -5.46 9.01 5.32
CA PRO A 221 -5.00 9.44 6.63
C PRO A 221 -4.85 10.97 6.74
N HIS A 222 -5.10 11.52 7.92
CA HIS A 222 -4.67 12.89 8.27
C HIS A 222 -3.19 12.84 8.67
N ILE A 223 -2.34 13.44 7.85
CA ILE A 223 -0.89 13.47 8.05
C ILE A 223 -0.40 14.87 7.73
N ALA A 224 0.48 15.41 8.58
CA ALA A 224 1.04 16.74 8.41
C ALA A 224 -0.03 17.84 8.36
N GLU A 225 -1.06 17.69 9.20
CA GLU A 225 -2.10 18.70 9.41
C GLU A 225 -1.60 19.76 10.41
N GLY A 226 -0.83 20.72 9.90
CA GLY A 226 -0.21 21.79 10.66
C GLY A 226 0.98 22.40 9.94
N ILE A 227 1.61 23.41 10.52
CA ILE A 227 2.73 24.18 9.94
C ILE A 227 4.00 24.11 10.79
N GLU A 228 4.06 23.23 11.78
CA GLU A 228 5.21 23.06 12.65
C GLU A 228 5.90 21.70 12.47
N THR A 229 7.07 21.54 13.10
CA THR A 229 7.92 20.35 12.98
C THR A 229 7.23 19.07 13.43
N SER A 230 6.31 19.15 14.39
CA SER A 230 5.55 17.97 14.86
C SER A 230 4.68 17.39 13.74
N ALA A 231 4.06 18.24 12.91
CA ALA A 231 3.27 17.88 11.74
C ALA A 231 4.13 17.18 10.68
N LEU A 232 5.32 17.72 10.39
CA LEU A 232 6.29 17.09 9.47
C LEU A 232 6.69 15.68 9.95
N ASN A 233 6.95 15.52 11.25
CA ASN A 233 7.40 14.24 11.81
C ASN A 233 6.35 13.12 11.67
N GLU A 234 5.05 13.46 11.59
CA GLU A 234 3.99 12.48 11.30
C GLU A 234 4.22 11.77 9.97
N PHE A 235 4.59 12.53 8.93
CA PHE A 235 4.92 11.99 7.63
C PHE A 235 6.21 11.16 7.68
N LEU A 236 7.26 11.65 8.33
CA LEU A 236 8.52 10.92 8.47
C LEU A 236 8.31 9.53 9.11
N CYS A 237 7.38 9.42 10.07
CA CYS A 237 7.06 8.18 10.75
C CYS A 237 6.09 7.25 10.01
N THR A 238 5.46 7.73 8.93
CA THR A 238 4.50 6.98 8.10
C THR A 238 5.00 6.74 6.67
N SER A 239 6.19 7.21 6.30
CA SER A 239 6.75 7.16 4.93
C SER A 239 7.90 6.19 4.73
N GLY A 240 8.29 5.44 5.77
CA GLY A 240 9.50 4.60 5.71
C GLY A 240 10.82 5.37 5.73
N LEU A 241 10.80 6.71 5.59
CA LEU A 241 11.98 7.58 5.69
C LEU A 241 12.62 7.56 7.09
N ASN A 242 11.81 7.38 8.13
CA ASN A 242 12.30 7.11 9.47
C ASN A 242 12.29 5.59 9.76
N PRO A 243 13.45 4.94 10.01
CA PRO A 243 13.52 3.50 10.24
C PRO A 243 12.83 3.03 11.52
N ALA A 244 12.50 3.95 12.45
CA ALA A 244 11.70 3.65 13.63
C ALA A 244 10.18 3.72 13.37
N GLY A 245 9.77 4.25 12.20
CA GLY A 245 8.39 4.37 11.77
C GLY A 245 7.88 3.16 11.01
N ARG A 246 6.84 3.38 10.21
CA ARG A 246 6.32 2.41 9.24
C ARG A 246 6.18 3.09 7.89
N ASP A 247 6.24 2.29 6.84
CA ASP A 247 5.95 2.77 5.50
C ASP A 247 4.48 2.51 5.16
N LEU A 248 3.72 3.57 5.01
CA LEU A 248 2.28 3.60 4.70
C LEU A 248 2.00 4.52 3.50
N ILE A 249 3.04 5.05 2.84
CA ILE A 249 2.89 5.89 1.67
C ILE A 249 3.01 4.99 0.45
N THR A 250 1.92 4.86 -0.29
CA THR A 250 1.78 3.96 -1.44
C THR A 250 0.93 4.65 -2.51
N PRO A 251 0.80 4.07 -3.72
CA PRO A 251 -0.10 4.60 -4.75
C PRO A 251 -1.58 4.65 -4.32
N ARG A 252 -1.96 3.90 -3.27
CA ARG A 252 -3.32 3.89 -2.70
C ARG A 252 -3.50 4.85 -1.52
N THR A 253 -2.45 5.58 -1.14
CA THR A 253 -2.49 6.53 -0.03
C THR A 253 -2.83 7.93 -0.53
N ALA A 254 -3.83 8.57 0.07
CA ALA A 254 -4.22 9.95 -0.22
C ALA A 254 -4.16 10.77 1.08
N ILE A 255 -3.07 11.51 1.27
CA ILE A 255 -2.84 12.31 2.49
C ILE A 255 -3.81 13.47 2.52
N ILE A 256 -4.54 13.61 3.63
CA ILE A 256 -5.42 14.75 3.87
C ILE A 256 -4.58 15.90 4.48
N HIS A 257 -4.81 17.11 3.97
CA HIS A 257 -4.15 18.37 4.34
C HIS A 257 -2.71 18.54 3.81
N GLY A 258 -1.74 17.75 4.27
CA GLY A 258 -0.34 17.80 3.79
C GLY A 258 0.34 19.18 3.91
N ILE A 259 0.01 19.97 4.93
CA ILE A 259 0.48 21.36 5.06
C ILE A 259 1.95 21.40 5.49
N GLY A 260 2.31 20.52 6.43
CA GLY A 260 3.62 20.50 7.08
C GLY A 260 4.74 19.84 6.28
N LEU A 261 4.51 19.47 5.02
CA LEU A 261 5.54 18.86 4.17
C LEU A 261 6.45 19.92 3.53
N ARG A 262 7.69 19.52 3.27
CA ARG A 262 8.68 20.28 2.49
C ARG A 262 8.92 19.57 1.16
N VAL A 263 9.62 20.22 0.23
CA VAL A 263 9.84 19.68 -1.12
C VAL A 263 10.42 18.26 -1.14
N PRO A 264 11.42 17.89 -0.30
CA PRO A 264 11.93 16.52 -0.30
C PRO A 264 10.86 15.47 0.05
N GLU A 265 9.99 15.77 1.02
CA GLU A 265 8.91 14.88 1.41
C GLU A 265 7.78 14.83 0.37
N ILE A 266 7.50 15.96 -0.30
CA ILE A 266 6.57 16.00 -1.45
C ILE A 266 7.14 15.15 -2.61
N GLY A 267 8.45 15.21 -2.84
CA GLY A 267 9.14 14.38 -3.83
C GLY A 267 9.05 12.90 -3.50
N HIS A 268 9.13 12.54 -2.21
CA HIS A 268 8.87 11.16 -1.76
C HIS A 268 7.43 10.72 -2.06
N MET A 269 6.44 11.57 -1.78
CA MET A 269 5.05 11.27 -2.16
C MET A 269 4.87 11.04 -3.65
N ALA A 270 5.52 11.87 -4.48
CA ALA A 270 5.47 11.73 -5.93
C ALA A 270 6.11 10.41 -6.39
N ALA A 271 7.27 10.05 -5.84
CA ALA A 271 7.98 8.81 -6.15
C ALA A 271 7.16 7.55 -5.79
N GLU A 272 6.39 7.61 -4.71
CA GLU A 272 5.51 6.52 -4.26
C GLU A 272 4.12 6.54 -4.93
N GLY A 273 3.83 7.50 -5.80
CA GLY A 273 2.53 7.64 -6.47
C GLY A 273 1.37 8.02 -5.55
N ALA A 274 1.65 8.55 -4.35
CA ALA A 274 0.63 8.95 -3.39
C ALA A 274 -0.12 10.21 -3.85
N SER A 275 -1.33 10.41 -3.33
CA SER A 275 -2.16 11.59 -3.62
C SER A 275 -2.20 12.58 -2.45
N LEU A 276 -2.57 13.82 -2.73
CA LEU A 276 -2.92 14.84 -1.75
C LEU A 276 -4.41 15.17 -1.84
N VAL A 277 -5.11 15.21 -0.71
CA VAL A 277 -6.45 15.80 -0.57
C VAL A 277 -6.32 17.15 0.11
N TRP A 278 -6.46 18.21 -0.67
CA TRP A 278 -6.28 19.60 -0.26
C TRP A 278 -7.61 20.21 0.20
N SER A 279 -7.63 20.78 1.41
CA SER A 279 -8.79 21.43 2.02
C SER A 279 -8.51 22.91 2.31
N PRO A 280 -8.33 23.77 1.28
CA PRO A 280 -7.78 25.10 1.44
C PRO A 280 -8.50 25.98 2.45
N ARG A 281 -9.84 25.98 2.45
CA ARG A 281 -10.60 26.87 3.33
C ARG A 281 -10.41 26.51 4.81
N SER A 282 -10.43 25.21 5.11
CA SER A 282 -10.20 24.72 6.47
C SER A 282 -8.77 24.99 6.91
N ASN A 283 -7.80 24.69 6.04
CA ASN A 283 -6.39 24.95 6.30
C ASN A 283 -6.14 26.42 6.64
N VAL A 284 -6.61 27.33 5.79
CA VAL A 284 -6.44 28.78 5.97
C VAL A 284 -7.15 29.29 7.23
N SER A 285 -8.36 28.79 7.51
CA SER A 285 -9.13 29.20 8.68
C SER A 285 -8.49 28.75 9.99
N LEU A 286 -7.86 27.56 10.01
CA LEU A 286 -7.21 27.00 11.20
C LEU A 286 -5.77 27.49 11.34
N TYR A 287 -4.94 27.32 10.32
CA TYR A 287 -3.49 27.50 10.39
C TYR A 287 -3.03 28.87 9.87
N GLY A 288 -3.90 29.59 9.15
CA GLY A 288 -3.55 30.83 8.48
C GLY A 288 -2.72 30.62 7.21
N ASP A 289 -2.53 29.35 6.83
CA ASP A 289 -1.70 28.87 5.72
C ASP A 289 -2.30 27.57 5.16
N THR A 290 -1.79 27.06 4.05
CA THR A 290 -2.26 25.82 3.42
C THR A 290 -1.13 25.08 2.70
N ALA A 291 -1.40 23.86 2.23
CA ALA A 291 -0.41 23.09 1.48
C ALA A 291 0.09 23.87 0.26
N GLN A 292 1.40 23.75 -0.02
CA GLN A 292 2.07 24.37 -1.17
C GLN A 292 1.68 23.66 -2.49
N VAL A 293 0.39 23.65 -2.82
CA VAL A 293 -0.19 22.78 -3.87
C VAL A 293 0.37 23.01 -5.27
N ALA A 294 0.93 24.18 -5.55
CA ALA A 294 1.66 24.44 -6.79
C ALA A 294 2.90 23.52 -6.90
N VAL A 295 3.62 23.30 -5.80
CA VAL A 295 4.77 22.39 -5.70
C VAL A 295 4.31 20.94 -5.88
N TYR A 296 3.29 20.50 -5.13
CA TYR A 296 2.72 19.16 -5.26
C TYR A 296 2.36 18.81 -6.70
N LYS A 297 1.62 19.71 -7.37
CA LYS A 297 1.29 19.58 -8.79
C LYS A 297 2.55 19.47 -9.65
N ARG A 298 3.51 20.39 -9.48
CA ARG A 298 4.73 20.46 -10.28
C ARG A 298 5.59 19.20 -10.15
N MET A 299 5.60 18.58 -8.98
CA MET A 299 6.32 17.34 -8.71
C MET A 299 5.57 16.08 -9.17
N GLY A 300 4.34 16.19 -9.68
CA GLY A 300 3.57 15.06 -10.19
C GLY A 300 2.68 14.38 -9.14
N VAL A 301 2.48 14.96 -7.96
CA VAL A 301 1.52 14.44 -6.98
C VAL A 301 0.09 14.68 -7.49
N ASN A 302 -0.75 13.64 -7.50
CA ASN A 302 -2.17 13.80 -7.79
C ASN A 302 -2.85 14.61 -6.67
N VAL A 303 -3.33 15.82 -6.99
CA VAL A 303 -4.02 16.70 -6.05
C VAL A 303 -5.54 16.64 -6.28
N ALA A 304 -6.29 16.37 -5.23
CA ALA A 304 -7.75 16.44 -5.18
C ALA A 304 -8.22 17.48 -4.15
N LEU A 305 -9.45 17.95 -4.25
CA LEU A 305 -10.00 19.01 -3.39
C LEU A 305 -11.08 18.47 -2.45
N GLY A 306 -10.92 18.63 -1.13
CA GLY A 306 -11.88 18.22 -0.10
C GLY A 306 -12.46 19.42 0.67
N THR A 307 -13.70 19.31 1.15
CA THR A 307 -14.33 20.41 1.91
C THR A 307 -13.99 20.41 3.40
N ASP A 308 -13.53 19.28 3.93
CA ASP A 308 -13.32 19.06 5.37
C ASP A 308 -14.65 19.30 6.15
N TRP A 309 -14.57 19.64 7.43
CA TRP A 309 -15.70 19.85 8.32
C TRP A 309 -16.20 21.30 8.31
N LEU A 310 -17.54 21.47 8.37
CA LEU A 310 -18.20 22.77 8.24
C LEU A 310 -17.74 23.88 9.22
N PRO A 311 -17.28 23.61 10.45
CA PRO A 311 -16.78 24.64 11.34
C PRO A 311 -15.66 25.52 10.77
N SER A 312 -14.74 24.96 9.98
CA SER A 312 -13.64 25.69 9.32
C SER A 312 -13.59 25.52 7.80
N GLY A 313 -14.26 24.51 7.25
CA GLY A 313 -14.30 24.19 5.83
C GLY A 313 -15.48 24.80 5.07
N SER A 314 -15.68 24.33 3.84
CA SER A 314 -16.77 24.81 2.98
C SER A 314 -18.08 24.05 3.18
N MET A 315 -19.20 24.72 2.93
CA MET A 315 -20.52 24.08 3.00
C MET A 315 -20.82 23.08 1.87
N ASN A 316 -20.08 23.16 0.76
CA ASN A 316 -20.10 22.23 -0.38
C ASN A 316 -18.89 22.47 -1.31
N LEU A 317 -18.68 21.58 -2.28
CA LEU A 317 -17.55 21.65 -3.21
C LEU A 317 -17.51 22.89 -4.10
N LEU A 318 -18.65 23.49 -4.47
CA LEU A 318 -18.61 24.74 -5.26
C LEU A 318 -17.97 25.89 -4.47
N ARG A 319 -18.19 25.93 -3.16
CA ARG A 319 -17.55 26.93 -2.27
C ARG A 319 -16.08 26.64 -2.00
N GLU A 320 -15.68 25.37 -2.00
CA GLU A 320 -14.27 24.97 -1.90
C GLU A 320 -13.52 25.28 -3.19
N LEU A 321 -14.10 24.96 -4.37
CA LEU A 321 -13.56 25.32 -5.68
C LEU A 321 -13.35 26.82 -5.81
N ARG A 322 -14.31 27.63 -5.34
CA ARG A 322 -14.16 29.08 -5.34
C ARG A 322 -13.05 29.56 -4.41
N CYS A 323 -12.77 28.85 -3.33
CA CYS A 323 -11.62 29.13 -2.47
C CYS A 323 -10.30 28.77 -3.16
N ALA A 324 -10.21 27.58 -3.76
CA ALA A 324 -9.05 27.16 -4.54
C ALA A 324 -8.76 28.12 -5.72
N ASP A 325 -9.80 28.56 -6.44
CA ASP A 325 -9.69 29.51 -7.55
C ASP A 325 -9.27 30.92 -7.08
N TYR A 326 -9.80 31.38 -5.94
CA TYR A 326 -9.35 32.61 -5.30
C TYR A 326 -7.87 32.54 -4.93
N LEU A 327 -7.44 31.45 -4.29
CA LEU A 327 -6.04 31.27 -3.92
C LEU A 327 -5.13 31.21 -5.16
N ASN A 328 -5.56 30.47 -6.18
CA ASN A 328 -4.83 30.34 -7.43
C ASN A 328 -4.66 31.70 -8.14
N SER A 329 -5.71 32.52 -8.16
CA SER A 329 -5.72 33.80 -8.86
C SER A 329 -4.92 34.89 -8.14
N ILE A 330 -4.86 34.84 -6.81
CA ILE A 330 -4.24 35.90 -5.99
C ILE A 330 -2.84 35.51 -5.51
N TYR A 331 -2.65 34.27 -5.08
CA TYR A 331 -1.43 33.85 -4.36
C TYR A 331 -0.55 32.88 -5.13
N TYR A 332 -1.06 32.16 -6.13
CA TYR A 332 -0.28 31.12 -6.84
C TYR A 332 0.05 31.47 -8.29
N ASN A 333 0.00 32.76 -8.65
CA ASN A 333 0.32 33.23 -10.00
C ASN A 333 -0.40 32.44 -11.12
N ALA A 334 -1.67 32.08 -10.88
CA ALA A 334 -2.49 31.28 -11.80
C ALA A 334 -1.86 29.93 -12.20
N SER A 335 -1.18 29.26 -11.26
CA SER A 335 -0.54 27.94 -11.46
C SER A 335 -1.50 26.85 -11.94
N PHE A 336 -2.80 26.98 -11.71
CA PHE A 336 -3.84 26.08 -12.21
C PHE A 336 -4.70 26.77 -13.27
N SER A 337 -4.93 26.08 -14.38
CA SER A 337 -5.95 26.43 -15.36
C SER A 337 -7.35 26.00 -14.90
N ASP A 338 -8.39 26.49 -15.57
CA ASP A 338 -9.78 26.12 -15.26
C ASP A 338 -10.03 24.60 -15.39
N ALA A 339 -9.40 23.95 -16.38
CA ALA A 339 -9.52 22.51 -16.56
C ALA A 339 -8.86 21.75 -15.40
N GLU A 340 -7.71 22.23 -14.91
CA GLU A 340 -7.01 21.58 -13.79
C GLU A 340 -7.75 21.79 -12.46
N LEU A 341 -8.30 22.99 -12.21
CA LEU A 341 -9.15 23.25 -11.04
C LEU A 341 -10.40 22.34 -11.04
N TRP A 342 -11.02 22.15 -12.21
CA TRP A 342 -12.14 21.22 -12.37
C TRP A 342 -11.72 19.75 -12.18
N ALA A 343 -10.52 19.37 -12.62
CA ALA A 343 -9.98 18.02 -12.43
C ALA A 343 -9.82 17.66 -10.94
N LEU A 344 -9.49 18.64 -10.08
CA LEU A 344 -9.34 18.43 -8.62
C LEU A 344 -10.59 17.83 -7.95
N VAL A 345 -11.78 18.09 -8.48
CA VAL A 345 -13.07 17.62 -7.95
C VAL A 345 -13.75 16.55 -8.81
N THR A 346 -13.07 16.06 -9.84
CA THR A 346 -13.58 15.03 -10.76
C THR A 346 -12.57 13.89 -10.88
N ARG A 347 -11.75 13.87 -11.92
CA ARG A 347 -10.84 12.75 -12.21
C ARG A 347 -9.77 12.57 -11.12
N ASN A 348 -9.21 13.65 -10.59
CA ASN A 348 -8.17 13.57 -9.55
C ASN A 348 -8.75 13.08 -8.21
N ALA A 349 -9.97 13.52 -7.88
CA ALA A 349 -10.69 13.03 -6.71
C ALA A 349 -11.07 11.55 -6.84
N ALA A 350 -11.41 11.09 -8.05
CA ALA A 350 -11.63 9.67 -8.29
C ALA A 350 -10.33 8.85 -8.17
N ARG A 351 -9.17 9.38 -8.59
CA ARG A 351 -7.86 8.75 -8.38
C ARG A 351 -7.50 8.67 -6.90
N ALA A 352 -7.62 9.78 -6.17
CA ALA A 352 -7.33 9.84 -4.73
C ALA A 352 -8.20 8.86 -3.91
N THR A 353 -9.40 8.55 -4.40
CA THR A 353 -10.33 7.61 -3.74
C THR A 353 -10.30 6.20 -4.33
N GLN A 354 -9.40 5.92 -5.29
CA GLN A 354 -9.30 4.61 -5.97
C GLN A 354 -10.60 4.18 -6.67
N THR A 355 -11.33 5.16 -7.24
CA THR A 355 -12.60 4.96 -7.96
C THR A 355 -12.55 5.38 -9.44
N ALA A 356 -11.38 5.78 -9.93
CA ALA A 356 -11.18 6.32 -11.28
C ALA A 356 -11.57 5.36 -12.43
N SER A 357 -11.56 4.05 -12.17
CA SER A 357 -12.02 3.02 -13.11
C SER A 357 -13.55 3.04 -13.34
N LYS A 358 -14.32 3.73 -12.49
CA LYS A 358 -15.79 3.72 -12.51
C LYS A 358 -16.43 5.09 -12.57
N ILE A 359 -15.81 6.12 -11.98
CA ILE A 359 -16.35 7.50 -11.90
C ILE A 359 -15.24 8.54 -12.10
N GLY A 360 -15.63 9.82 -12.10
CA GLY A 360 -14.71 10.97 -12.19
C GLY A 360 -14.41 11.46 -13.61
N ASP A 361 -14.84 10.75 -14.64
CA ASP A 361 -14.74 11.15 -16.05
C ASP A 361 -15.93 10.64 -16.86
N LEU A 362 -16.21 11.27 -18.00
CA LEU A 362 -17.25 10.86 -18.94
C LEU A 362 -16.62 10.00 -20.04
N SER A 363 -16.60 8.69 -19.83
CA SER A 363 -16.05 7.71 -20.78
C SER A 363 -16.90 6.43 -20.82
N PRO A 364 -16.94 5.69 -21.96
CA PRO A 364 -17.64 4.42 -22.05
C PRO A 364 -17.24 3.43 -20.95
N GLY A 365 -18.20 2.66 -20.44
CA GLY A 365 -18.01 1.70 -19.34
C GLY A 365 -18.10 2.31 -17.93
N LYS A 366 -17.94 3.64 -17.78
CA LYS A 366 -18.10 4.34 -16.50
C LYS A 366 -19.56 4.59 -16.14
N ILE A 367 -19.80 4.91 -14.88
CA ILE A 367 -21.14 5.20 -14.34
C ILE A 367 -21.54 6.64 -14.68
N ALA A 368 -22.81 6.83 -15.02
CA ALA A 368 -23.43 8.11 -15.39
C ALA A 368 -23.67 9.01 -14.16
N ASP A 369 -22.58 9.33 -13.47
CA ASP A 369 -22.49 10.44 -12.53
C ASP A 369 -22.25 11.71 -13.31
N ILE A 370 -23.29 12.53 -13.43
CA ILE A 370 -23.28 13.68 -14.33
C ILE A 370 -23.85 14.89 -13.60
N ALA A 371 -23.15 16.00 -13.65
CA ALA A 371 -23.64 17.30 -13.23
C ALA A 371 -23.70 18.24 -14.43
N ILE A 372 -24.83 18.93 -14.61
CA ILE A 372 -25.02 19.91 -15.68
C ILE A 372 -25.07 21.31 -15.06
N PHE A 373 -24.26 22.22 -15.57
CA PHE A 373 -24.16 23.61 -15.12
C PHE A 373 -24.55 24.58 -16.24
N ARG A 374 -25.10 25.75 -15.91
CA ARG A 374 -25.35 26.79 -16.92
C ARG A 374 -24.04 27.37 -17.44
N LEU A 375 -23.87 27.41 -18.77
CA LEU A 375 -22.68 27.96 -19.43
C LEU A 375 -22.47 29.46 -19.16
N LYS A 376 -23.56 30.23 -18.99
CA LYS A 376 -23.54 31.70 -18.84
C LYS A 376 -22.68 32.37 -19.94
N SER A 377 -21.76 33.26 -19.56
CA SER A 377 -20.83 33.95 -20.47
C SER A 377 -19.52 33.20 -20.70
N PHE A 378 -19.40 31.94 -20.25
CA PHE A 378 -18.13 31.20 -20.22
C PHE A 378 -17.90 30.31 -21.45
N ALA A 379 -18.44 30.67 -22.62
CA ALA A 379 -18.28 29.90 -23.86
C ALA A 379 -16.80 29.68 -24.26
N HIS A 380 -15.89 30.56 -23.84
CA HIS A 380 -14.45 30.43 -24.12
C HIS A 380 -13.69 29.58 -23.11
N SER A 381 -14.26 29.30 -21.94
CA SER A 381 -13.73 28.36 -20.94
C SER A 381 -14.88 27.65 -20.24
N PRO A 382 -15.48 26.61 -20.85
CA PRO A 382 -16.66 25.95 -20.27
C PRO A 382 -16.43 25.37 -18.86
N HIS A 383 -15.21 24.96 -18.52
CA HIS A 383 -14.83 24.56 -17.15
C HIS A 383 -15.11 25.65 -16.10
N ARG A 384 -14.95 26.93 -16.48
CA ARG A 384 -15.25 28.08 -15.62
C ARG A 384 -16.72 28.14 -15.20
N ALA A 385 -17.62 27.60 -16.01
CA ALA A 385 -19.03 27.50 -15.65
C ALA A 385 -19.26 26.62 -14.41
N VAL A 386 -18.42 25.61 -14.19
CA VAL A 386 -18.44 24.76 -12.99
C VAL A 386 -17.80 25.51 -11.81
N ILE A 387 -16.61 26.09 -11.99
CA ILE A 387 -15.86 26.78 -10.92
C ILE A 387 -16.63 27.98 -10.35
N ALA A 388 -17.31 28.73 -11.21
CA ALA A 388 -18.06 29.93 -10.83
C ALA A 388 -19.55 29.66 -10.53
N ALA A 389 -19.98 28.39 -10.47
CA ALA A 389 -21.37 28.05 -10.23
C ALA A 389 -21.77 28.29 -8.76
N ASN A 390 -23.03 28.71 -8.59
CA ASN A 390 -23.76 28.58 -7.34
C ASN A 390 -24.82 27.47 -7.46
N PRO A 391 -25.47 27.03 -6.36
CA PRO A 391 -26.53 26.02 -6.42
C PRO A 391 -27.66 26.34 -7.41
N GLU A 392 -28.04 27.61 -7.59
CA GLU A 392 -29.03 28.01 -8.59
C GLU A 392 -28.58 27.79 -10.04
N ASP A 393 -27.29 27.62 -10.30
CA ASP A 393 -26.72 27.38 -11.64
C ASP A 393 -26.60 25.90 -12.01
N VAL A 394 -26.75 25.01 -11.03
CA VAL A 394 -26.82 23.57 -11.27
C VAL A 394 -28.18 23.26 -11.91
N VAL A 395 -28.11 22.81 -13.16
CA VAL A 395 -29.25 22.47 -14.01
C VAL A 395 -29.76 21.07 -13.68
N LEU A 396 -28.85 20.13 -13.42
CA LEU A 396 -29.15 18.74 -13.13
C LEU A 396 -27.99 18.06 -12.39
N THR A 397 -28.29 17.31 -11.34
CA THR A 397 -27.36 16.35 -10.69
C THR A 397 -27.92 14.94 -10.89
N LEU A 398 -27.15 14.08 -11.57
CA LEU A 398 -27.43 12.66 -11.79
C LEU A 398 -26.42 11.81 -11.02
N ARG A 399 -26.92 10.84 -10.26
CA ARG A 399 -26.11 9.81 -9.59
C ARG A 399 -26.48 8.47 -10.20
N GLY A 400 -25.57 7.87 -10.98
CA GLY A 400 -25.83 6.59 -11.68
C GLY A 400 -27.02 6.68 -12.64
N GLY A 401 -27.16 7.82 -13.31
CA GLY A 401 -28.29 8.10 -14.19
C GLY A 401 -29.59 8.54 -13.47
N LYS A 402 -29.68 8.45 -12.14
CA LYS A 402 -30.87 8.87 -11.37
C LYS A 402 -30.86 10.38 -11.07
N PRO A 403 -31.92 11.14 -11.43
CA PRO A 403 -32.02 12.56 -11.09
C PRO A 403 -32.25 12.79 -9.61
N LEU A 404 -31.39 13.61 -8.99
CA LEU A 404 -31.50 13.96 -7.56
C LEU A 404 -31.83 15.44 -7.32
N TYR A 405 -31.35 16.34 -8.16
CA TYR A 405 -31.58 17.78 -8.05
C TYR A 405 -31.54 18.44 -9.43
N GLY A 406 -32.32 19.50 -9.67
CA GLY A 406 -32.21 20.28 -10.91
C GLY A 406 -33.38 21.22 -11.20
N ASP A 407 -33.37 21.80 -12.42
CA ASP A 407 -34.45 22.62 -12.97
C ASP A 407 -35.80 21.87 -12.87
N SER A 408 -36.84 22.49 -12.29
CA SER A 408 -38.14 21.83 -12.05
C SER A 408 -38.73 21.19 -13.31
N ALA A 409 -38.75 21.92 -14.42
CA ALA A 409 -39.29 21.45 -15.69
C ALA A 409 -38.50 20.27 -16.27
N LEU A 410 -37.17 20.24 -16.05
CA LEU A 410 -36.30 19.15 -16.49
C LEU A 410 -36.55 17.89 -15.67
N ILE A 411 -36.57 18.00 -14.33
CA ILE A 411 -36.83 16.89 -13.42
C ILE A 411 -38.21 16.27 -13.70
N GLU A 412 -39.24 17.09 -13.92
CA GLU A 412 -40.58 16.63 -14.29
C GLU A 412 -40.59 15.90 -15.64
N ALA A 413 -39.92 16.46 -16.65
CA ALA A 413 -39.88 15.87 -17.99
C ALA A 413 -39.07 14.57 -18.04
N LEU A 414 -38.10 14.38 -17.14
CA LEU A 414 -37.38 13.13 -16.94
C LEU A 414 -38.20 12.06 -16.18
N GLY A 415 -39.40 12.40 -15.70
CA GLY A 415 -40.29 11.47 -15.00
C GLY A 415 -39.79 11.04 -13.62
N ALA A 416 -38.92 11.84 -12.98
CA ALA A 416 -38.42 11.54 -11.65
C ALA A 416 -39.54 11.60 -10.60
N THR A 417 -39.53 10.67 -9.64
CA THR A 417 -40.56 10.54 -8.59
C THR A 417 -40.00 10.89 -7.22
N GLY A 418 -40.88 11.22 -6.27
CA GLY A 418 -40.46 11.59 -4.91
C GLY A 418 -39.73 12.94 -4.83
N CYS A 419 -40.06 13.87 -5.73
CA CYS A 419 -39.38 15.16 -5.84
C CYS A 419 -40.22 16.32 -5.29
N ASP A 420 -39.66 17.06 -4.34
CA ASP A 420 -40.26 18.24 -3.73
C ASP A 420 -39.78 19.52 -4.43
N ALA A 421 -40.67 20.50 -4.55
CA ALA A 421 -40.33 21.81 -5.10
C ALA A 421 -39.47 22.61 -4.11
N LEU A 422 -38.47 23.30 -4.63
CA LEU A 422 -37.56 24.16 -3.87
C LEU A 422 -37.28 25.42 -4.69
N ASP A 423 -37.44 26.59 -4.08
CA ASP A 423 -36.99 27.85 -4.69
C ASP A 423 -35.55 28.12 -4.26
N VAL A 424 -34.62 28.17 -5.22
CA VAL A 424 -33.21 28.47 -4.97
C VAL A 424 -32.90 29.80 -5.61
N CYS A 425 -33.02 30.86 -4.82
CA CYS A 425 -32.70 32.23 -5.23
C CYS A 425 -33.50 32.73 -6.43
N GLY A 426 -34.80 32.36 -6.50
CA GLY A 426 -35.70 32.68 -7.60
C GLY A 426 -35.65 31.67 -8.75
N ALA A 427 -34.72 30.70 -8.72
CA ALA A 427 -34.70 29.60 -9.66
C ALA A 427 -35.61 28.48 -9.16
N SER A 428 -36.59 28.09 -9.99
CA SER A 428 -37.48 26.96 -9.67
C SER A 428 -36.71 25.64 -9.78
N ARG A 429 -36.59 24.93 -8.66
CA ARG A 429 -35.87 23.65 -8.55
C ARG A 429 -36.76 22.55 -8.00
N ARG A 430 -36.31 21.31 -8.22
CA ARG A 430 -36.82 20.13 -7.52
C ARG A 430 -35.67 19.33 -6.93
N VAL A 431 -35.94 18.68 -5.79
CA VAL A 431 -35.04 17.74 -5.11
C VAL A 431 -35.77 16.42 -4.88
N CYS A 432 -35.18 15.31 -5.30
CA CYS A 432 -35.78 13.98 -5.31
C CYS A 432 -35.42 13.12 -4.09
N LEU A 433 -35.37 13.72 -2.90
CA LEU A 433 -34.88 13.04 -1.69
C LEU A 433 -35.76 11.88 -1.22
N GLN A 434 -37.09 11.93 -1.43
CA GLN A 434 -37.99 10.89 -0.91
C GLN A 434 -37.68 9.54 -1.56
N SER A 435 -37.19 9.57 -2.80
CA SER A 435 -36.79 8.37 -3.53
C SER A 435 -35.51 7.73 -2.99
N GLU A 436 -34.78 8.40 -2.10
CA GLU A 436 -33.54 7.95 -1.45
C GLU A 436 -33.75 7.67 0.04
N THR A 437 -34.50 8.55 0.72
CA THR A 437 -34.57 8.58 2.19
C THR A 437 -35.94 8.21 2.74
N SER A 438 -36.96 8.09 1.89
CA SER A 438 -38.38 7.99 2.28
C SER A 438 -38.91 9.20 3.09
N GLU A 439 -38.17 10.30 3.18
CA GLU A 439 -38.53 11.53 3.89
C GLU A 439 -38.79 12.68 2.90
N SER A 440 -39.77 13.54 3.16
CA SER A 440 -40.01 14.76 2.37
C SER A 440 -39.04 15.88 2.72
N LEU A 441 -38.83 16.82 1.80
CA LEU A 441 -38.01 18.01 2.03
C LEU A 441 -38.52 18.80 3.23
N ALA A 442 -39.84 18.97 3.34
CA ALA A 442 -40.46 19.69 4.45
C ALA A 442 -40.22 19.00 5.80
N THR A 443 -40.25 17.66 5.83
CA THR A 443 -39.91 16.88 7.02
C THR A 443 -38.45 17.08 7.40
N LEU A 444 -37.52 16.94 6.45
CA LEU A 444 -36.09 17.09 6.69
C LEU A 444 -35.74 18.52 7.14
N GLN A 445 -36.37 19.53 6.53
CA GLN A 445 -36.26 20.94 6.94
C GLN A 445 -36.73 21.15 8.38
N GLY A 446 -37.88 20.58 8.75
CA GLY A 446 -38.42 20.67 10.12
C GLY A 446 -37.48 20.08 11.17
N LEU A 447 -36.85 18.94 10.87
CA LEU A 447 -35.87 18.28 11.74
C LEU A 447 -34.58 19.07 11.91
N ASN A 448 -34.26 19.96 10.97
CA ASN A 448 -33.04 20.76 10.95
C ASN A 448 -33.30 22.26 11.24
N THR A 449 -34.42 22.58 11.91
CA THR A 449 -34.74 23.96 12.32
C THR A 449 -33.59 24.57 13.14
N GLY A 450 -33.01 25.67 12.66
CA GLY A 450 -31.88 26.35 13.31
C GLY A 450 -30.49 25.82 12.91
N SER A 451 -30.41 24.83 12.02
CA SER A 451 -29.15 24.36 11.43
C SER A 451 -28.65 25.33 10.34
N TYR A 452 -27.39 25.20 9.95
CA TYR A 452 -26.82 25.99 8.85
C TYR A 452 -27.62 25.75 7.55
N PRO A 453 -28.03 26.79 6.80
CA PRO A 453 -28.88 26.67 5.62
C PRO A 453 -28.32 25.76 4.51
N LEU A 454 -29.19 25.30 3.59
CA LEU A 454 -28.76 24.53 2.42
C LEU A 454 -27.95 25.37 1.41
N PHE A 455 -28.29 26.64 1.29
CA PHE A 455 -27.68 27.60 0.36
C PHE A 455 -27.96 29.03 0.84
N PHE A 456 -27.22 29.98 0.26
CA PHE A 456 -27.38 31.41 0.47
C PHE A 456 -27.52 32.09 -0.89
N CYS A 457 -28.38 33.11 -0.98
CA CYS A 457 -28.57 33.88 -2.22
C CYS A 457 -27.70 35.13 -2.31
N SER A 458 -26.96 35.45 -1.23
CA SER A 458 -25.84 36.39 -1.28
C SER A 458 -24.63 35.73 -1.93
N SER A 459 -23.71 36.54 -2.45
CA SER A 459 -22.47 36.04 -3.06
C SER A 459 -21.65 35.17 -2.11
N ASP A 460 -21.75 35.44 -0.81
CA ASP A 460 -21.03 34.75 0.26
C ASP A 460 -21.99 34.33 1.38
N PRO A 461 -21.89 33.08 1.87
CA PRO A 461 -22.63 32.59 3.03
C PRO A 461 -22.33 33.41 4.30
N SER A 462 -23.34 33.55 5.17
CA SER A 462 -23.12 34.18 6.46
C SER A 462 -22.12 33.38 7.30
N ASN A 463 -21.12 34.06 7.87
CA ASN A 463 -20.05 33.46 8.67
C ASN A 463 -19.26 32.36 7.94
N GLU A 464 -19.16 32.41 6.61
CA GLU A 464 -18.31 31.48 5.88
C GLU A 464 -16.86 31.55 6.39
N PRO A 465 -16.19 30.42 6.64
CA PRO A 465 -14.77 30.44 7.03
C PRO A 465 -13.91 31.12 5.97
N VAL A 466 -12.84 31.78 6.41
CA VAL A 466 -12.03 32.65 5.54
C VAL A 466 -11.18 31.83 4.57
N CYS A 467 -10.97 32.38 3.38
CA CYS A 467 -10.06 31.82 2.37
C CYS A 467 -8.82 32.71 2.16
N THR A 468 -8.73 33.84 2.87
CA THR A 468 -7.56 34.72 2.87
C THR A 468 -6.57 34.23 3.93
N PRO A 469 -5.35 33.79 3.55
CA PRO A 469 -4.29 33.44 4.50
C PRO A 469 -4.04 34.59 5.47
N GLN A 470 -3.84 34.32 6.76
CA GLN A 470 -3.56 35.39 7.72
C GLN A 470 -2.98 34.85 9.02
N ARG A 471 -1.87 35.45 9.47
CA ARG A 471 -1.30 35.26 10.81
C ARG A 471 -0.90 36.62 11.41
N ALA A 472 -1.91 37.38 11.86
CA ALA A 472 -1.75 38.77 12.32
C ALA A 472 -2.00 38.98 13.82
N SER A 473 -2.10 37.90 14.61
CA SER A 473 -2.44 38.02 16.04
C SER A 473 -1.34 38.72 16.83
N THR A 474 -1.74 39.74 17.61
CA THR A 474 -0.88 40.40 18.60
C THR A 474 -1.14 39.89 20.02
N ASN A 475 -1.97 38.86 20.19
CA ASN A 475 -2.27 38.31 21.50
C ASN A 475 -1.09 37.45 21.98
N PRO A 476 -0.46 37.75 23.14
CA PRO A 476 0.68 36.98 23.62
C PRO A 476 0.34 35.53 23.97
N ARG A 477 -0.95 35.17 24.11
CA ARG A 477 -1.39 33.78 24.34
C ARG A 477 -1.32 32.92 23.08
N PHE A 478 -1.52 33.52 21.90
CA PHE A 478 -1.49 32.88 20.59
C PHE A 478 -0.95 33.91 19.59
N PRO A 479 0.38 34.14 19.59
CA PRO A 479 1.00 35.16 18.73
C PRO A 479 0.92 34.73 17.26
N GLY A 480 0.81 35.69 16.33
CA GLY A 480 0.78 35.37 14.90
C GLY A 480 2.10 34.78 14.40
N SER A 481 3.23 35.27 14.93
CA SER A 481 4.57 34.74 14.67
C SER A 481 4.99 33.77 15.78
N VAL A 482 5.29 32.54 15.37
CA VAL A 482 5.76 31.43 16.19
C VAL A 482 7.04 30.86 15.57
N ASN A 483 8.07 30.61 16.39
CA ASN A 483 9.35 30.04 15.96
C ASN A 483 9.99 30.73 14.73
N GLY A 484 9.91 32.06 14.64
CA GLY A 484 10.50 32.82 13.53
C GLY A 484 9.64 32.90 12.26
N SER A 485 8.41 32.36 12.27
CA SER A 485 7.46 32.55 11.17
C SER A 485 7.10 34.01 10.93
N THR A 486 6.72 34.34 9.69
CA THR A 486 6.33 35.70 9.30
C THR A 486 4.99 36.09 9.91
N LEU A 487 4.82 37.39 10.14
CA LEU A 487 3.55 37.99 10.52
C LEU A 487 2.93 38.59 9.27
N TYR A 488 1.76 38.10 8.85
CA TYR A 488 1.15 38.54 7.60
C TYR A 488 -0.36 38.75 7.71
N SER A 489 -0.83 39.73 6.93
CA SER A 489 -2.25 40.04 6.80
C SER A 489 -2.95 39.23 5.69
N GLY A 490 -2.17 38.70 4.74
CA GLY A 490 -2.64 38.04 3.52
C GLY A 490 -3.18 38.98 2.46
N LEU A 491 -3.11 40.29 2.66
CA LEU A 491 -3.57 41.26 1.68
C LEU A 491 -2.37 41.72 0.85
N PRO A 492 -2.41 41.58 -0.49
CA PRO A 492 -1.41 42.16 -1.37
C PRO A 492 -1.21 43.66 -1.13
N GLU A 493 0.03 44.06 -0.91
CA GLU A 493 0.46 45.45 -0.76
C GLU A 493 1.40 45.87 -1.90
N THR A 494 1.81 47.14 -1.96
CA THR A 494 2.64 47.65 -3.07
C THR A 494 4.10 47.17 -3.06
N ASN A 495 4.54 46.54 -1.99
CA ASN A 495 5.92 46.14 -1.71
C ASN A 495 6.00 44.76 -1.03
N ASP A 496 4.88 44.03 -1.07
CA ASP A 496 4.62 42.67 -0.60
C ASP A 496 3.41 42.22 -1.44
N ILE A 497 3.65 41.94 -2.72
CA ILE A 497 2.57 41.84 -3.73
C ILE A 497 1.81 40.52 -3.66
N ASP A 498 2.32 39.51 -2.97
CA ASP A 498 1.61 38.27 -2.68
C ASP A 498 1.04 38.22 -1.25
N GLY A 499 1.44 39.12 -0.35
CA GLY A 499 0.84 39.32 0.96
C GLY A 499 1.31 38.31 2.01
N ASP A 500 2.48 37.69 1.84
CA ASP A 500 3.05 36.66 2.72
C ASP A 500 3.81 37.22 3.94
N GLY A 501 3.94 38.55 4.01
CA GLY A 501 4.59 39.30 5.09
C GLY A 501 6.10 39.47 4.91
N VAL A 502 6.67 39.02 3.80
CA VAL A 502 8.03 39.31 3.34
C VAL A 502 7.95 40.39 2.28
N LEU A 503 8.91 41.34 2.31
CA LEU A 503 8.91 42.42 1.32
C LEU A 503 9.52 41.93 0.01
N ASP A 504 8.99 42.34 -1.15
CA ASP A 504 9.44 41.91 -2.50
C ASP A 504 10.97 41.97 -2.70
N VAL A 505 11.66 42.89 -2.00
CA VAL A 505 13.13 43.08 -2.09
C VAL A 505 13.95 42.03 -1.33
N SER A 506 13.30 41.29 -0.43
CA SER A 506 13.87 40.27 0.44
C SER A 506 13.18 38.91 0.25
N ASP A 507 12.24 38.84 -0.69
CA ASP A 507 11.37 37.70 -0.95
C ASP A 507 11.96 36.84 -2.06
N ASN A 508 12.11 35.53 -1.82
CA ASN A 508 12.60 34.57 -2.81
C ASN A 508 11.50 34.06 -3.77
N CYS A 509 10.23 34.38 -3.53
CA CYS A 509 9.13 34.22 -4.48
C CYS A 509 8.19 35.43 -4.53
N PRO A 510 8.64 36.62 -5.01
CA PRO A 510 7.87 37.86 -4.89
C PRO A 510 6.46 37.89 -5.49
N ASN A 511 6.03 36.90 -6.27
CA ASN A 511 4.68 36.86 -6.88
C ASN A 511 3.87 35.64 -6.43
N VAL A 512 4.39 34.83 -5.51
CA VAL A 512 3.83 33.54 -5.14
C VAL A 512 3.97 33.35 -3.63
N PHE A 513 2.85 33.47 -2.94
CA PHE A 513 2.75 33.40 -1.49
C PHE A 513 3.50 32.20 -0.91
N ASN A 514 4.55 32.47 -0.15
CA ASN A 514 5.41 31.46 0.47
C ASN A 514 5.95 31.94 1.84
N PRO A 515 5.05 32.21 2.80
CA PRO A 515 5.44 32.75 4.09
C PRO A 515 6.39 31.80 4.81
N VAL A 516 7.20 32.35 5.72
CA VAL A 516 8.02 31.53 6.62
C VAL A 516 7.10 30.81 7.61
N ARG A 517 7.06 29.47 7.58
CA ARG A 517 6.33 28.68 8.57
C ARG A 517 7.20 28.40 9.81
N PRO A 518 6.59 28.04 10.96
CA PRO A 518 7.33 27.62 12.15
C PRO A 518 8.34 26.48 11.91
N LEU A 519 8.09 25.63 10.91
CA LEU A 519 8.99 24.53 10.53
C LEU A 519 10.16 24.97 9.63
N ASP A 520 10.13 26.17 9.04
CA ASP A 520 11.09 26.67 8.04
C ASP A 520 12.28 27.43 8.67
N ASN A 521 12.44 27.36 10.00
CA ASN A 521 13.59 27.90 10.74
C ASN A 521 13.88 29.39 10.48
N GLY A 522 12.83 30.20 10.23
CA GLY A 522 12.96 31.65 10.11
C GLY A 522 13.33 32.16 8.72
N MET A 523 13.35 31.31 7.69
CA MET A 523 13.64 31.69 6.31
C MET A 523 12.56 31.15 5.36
N GLN A 524 12.33 31.84 4.24
CA GLN A 524 11.47 31.28 3.19
C GLN A 524 12.14 30.03 2.62
N ALA A 525 11.34 29.01 2.31
CA ALA A 525 11.86 27.72 1.87
C ALA A 525 12.51 27.83 0.48
N ASP A 526 13.69 27.24 0.34
CA ASP A 526 14.55 27.16 -0.86
C ASP A 526 15.39 25.89 -0.68
N SER A 527 14.83 24.76 -1.12
CA SER A 527 15.29 23.41 -0.79
C SER A 527 16.57 23.04 -1.53
N ASP A 528 16.85 23.67 -2.67
CA ASP A 528 18.04 23.43 -3.47
C ASP A 528 19.08 24.56 -3.38
N GLY A 529 18.71 25.71 -2.81
CA GLY A 529 19.59 26.79 -2.43
C GLY A 529 20.05 27.64 -3.61
N ASP A 530 19.27 27.68 -4.69
CA ASP A 530 19.61 28.42 -5.90
C ASP A 530 19.15 29.89 -5.87
N GLY A 531 18.32 30.24 -4.88
CA GLY A 531 17.80 31.58 -4.62
C GLY A 531 16.39 31.82 -5.13
N ASP A 532 15.80 30.90 -5.91
CA ASP A 532 14.37 30.86 -6.22
C ASP A 532 13.66 30.02 -5.15
N GLY A 533 12.62 30.57 -4.52
CA GLY A 533 11.92 29.84 -3.45
C GLY A 533 11.14 28.63 -3.96
N ASP A 534 10.95 27.63 -3.10
CA ASP A 534 10.36 26.32 -3.45
C ASP A 534 9.04 26.42 -4.23
N THR A 535 8.15 27.35 -3.84
CA THR A 535 6.82 27.48 -4.45
C THR A 535 6.87 28.05 -5.86
N CYS A 536 7.83 28.92 -6.17
CA CYS A 536 7.99 29.56 -7.49
C CYS A 536 9.07 28.90 -8.36
N ASP A 537 9.90 28.03 -7.79
CA ASP A 537 10.93 27.31 -8.52
C ASP A 537 10.33 26.18 -9.39
N VAL A 538 10.76 26.13 -10.65
CA VAL A 538 10.40 25.08 -11.62
C VAL A 538 11.03 23.73 -11.23
N CYS A 539 12.13 23.74 -10.49
CA CYS A 539 12.96 22.59 -10.19
C CYS A 539 13.44 22.54 -8.73
N PRO A 540 12.52 22.51 -7.74
CA PRO A 540 12.82 22.78 -6.31
C PRO A 540 13.69 21.73 -5.60
N LEU A 541 14.27 20.77 -6.32
CA LEU A 541 15.24 19.78 -5.84
C LEU A 541 16.55 19.81 -6.64
N THR A 542 16.73 20.71 -7.61
CA THR A 542 17.86 20.70 -8.54
C THR A 542 18.32 22.13 -8.85
N PRO A 543 19.41 22.59 -8.20
CA PRO A 543 19.79 24.00 -8.22
C PRO A 543 20.05 24.53 -9.63
N TYR A 544 19.57 25.74 -9.92
CA TYR A 544 19.74 26.47 -11.18
C TYR A 544 19.16 25.75 -12.41
N SER A 545 18.23 24.81 -12.20
CA SER A 545 17.58 24.07 -13.27
C SER A 545 16.24 24.69 -13.64
N THR A 546 15.93 24.64 -14.92
CA THR A 546 14.58 24.97 -15.43
C THR A 546 13.98 23.78 -16.18
N SER A 547 14.65 22.63 -16.13
CA SER A 547 14.33 21.42 -16.89
C SER A 547 14.33 20.21 -15.97
N CYS A 548 13.20 20.01 -15.29
CA CYS A 548 12.94 18.83 -14.48
C CYS A 548 11.96 17.92 -15.21
N ALA A 549 12.20 16.60 -15.17
CA ALA A 549 11.23 15.63 -15.62
C ALA A 549 10.12 15.57 -14.56
N ALA A 550 9.10 16.40 -14.71
CA ALA A 550 7.85 16.17 -14.00
C ALA A 550 7.22 14.88 -14.56
N PRO A 551 6.73 13.96 -13.71
CA PRO A 551 5.81 12.91 -14.17
C PRO A 551 4.68 13.57 -14.96
N ASP A 552 4.38 13.08 -16.16
CA ASP A 552 3.29 13.64 -16.96
C ASP A 552 1.96 13.30 -16.27
N PRO A 553 1.17 14.27 -15.78
CA PRO A 553 -0.08 13.99 -15.09
C PRO A 553 -1.13 13.30 -15.99
N ASP A 554 -0.94 13.37 -17.31
CA ASP A 554 -1.77 12.72 -18.31
C ASP A 554 -1.23 11.33 -18.71
N ASP A 555 -0.18 10.80 -18.04
CA ASP A 555 0.37 9.43 -18.13
C ASP A 555 0.48 8.87 -16.69
N THR A 556 -0.57 8.18 -16.22
CA THR A 556 -0.72 7.89 -14.78
C THR A 556 0.25 6.83 -14.27
N ASP A 557 0.61 5.88 -15.13
CA ASP A 557 1.49 4.78 -14.76
C ASP A 557 2.94 4.98 -15.25
N GLY A 558 3.21 6.11 -15.92
CA GLY A 558 4.53 6.58 -16.27
C GLY A 558 5.19 5.73 -17.36
N ASP A 559 4.38 5.05 -18.17
CA ASP A 559 4.84 4.10 -19.16
C ASP A 559 5.20 4.75 -20.51
N GLY A 560 4.91 6.06 -20.65
CA GLY A 560 5.16 6.88 -21.82
C GLY A 560 3.96 7.01 -22.76
N VAL A 561 2.80 6.43 -22.42
CA VAL A 561 1.55 6.51 -23.17
C VAL A 561 0.54 7.35 -22.39
N SER A 562 -0.02 8.38 -23.03
CA SER A 562 -1.02 9.20 -22.35
C SER A 562 -2.30 8.40 -22.12
N ASN A 563 -2.90 8.55 -20.93
CA ASN A 563 -4.14 7.90 -20.47
C ASN A 563 -5.28 7.88 -21.50
N ALA A 564 -5.35 8.87 -22.39
CA ALA A 564 -6.40 9.02 -23.39
C ALA A 564 -6.35 7.97 -24.52
N VAL A 565 -5.16 7.44 -24.80
CA VAL A 565 -4.91 6.44 -25.85
C VAL A 565 -4.30 5.16 -25.30
N ASP A 566 -4.07 5.14 -23.98
CA ASP A 566 -3.55 4.01 -23.25
C ASP A 566 -4.64 2.95 -23.06
N ASN A 567 -4.38 1.71 -23.46
CA ASN A 567 -5.28 0.58 -23.25
C ASN A 567 -5.16 -0.04 -21.85
N CYS A 568 -4.18 0.38 -21.03
CA CYS A 568 -4.09 0.15 -19.59
C CYS A 568 -3.64 1.41 -18.80
N PRO A 569 -4.46 2.48 -18.70
CA PRO A 569 -4.10 3.80 -18.12
C PRO A 569 -3.58 3.86 -16.68
N TYR A 570 -3.45 2.72 -16.01
CA TYR A 570 -3.05 2.60 -14.60
C TYR A 570 -2.10 1.41 -14.38
N VAL A 571 -1.71 0.69 -15.44
CA VAL A 571 -0.84 -0.50 -15.37
C VAL A 571 0.15 -0.41 -16.52
N SER A 572 1.37 0.02 -16.18
CA SER A 572 2.44 0.28 -17.14
C SER A 572 2.59 -0.83 -18.17
N ASN A 573 2.27 -0.51 -19.42
CA ASN A 573 2.40 -1.39 -20.56
C ASN A 573 2.82 -0.58 -21.81
N PRO A 574 4.08 -0.11 -21.89
CA PRO A 574 4.54 0.76 -22.98
C PRO A 574 4.36 0.17 -24.39
N GLY A 575 4.20 -1.16 -24.48
CA GLY A 575 3.98 -1.91 -25.71
C GLY A 575 2.52 -1.94 -26.19
N GLN A 576 1.56 -1.57 -25.34
CA GLN A 576 0.12 -1.50 -25.65
C GLN A 576 -0.42 -2.78 -26.31
N GLU A 577 0.10 -3.94 -25.92
CA GLU A 577 -0.36 -5.23 -26.44
C GLU A 577 -1.83 -5.45 -26.09
N ASP A 578 -2.63 -5.87 -27.07
CA ASP A 578 -4.04 -6.22 -26.96
C ASP A 578 -4.25 -7.48 -27.83
N GLY A 579 -4.01 -8.63 -27.22
CA GLY A 579 -3.93 -9.92 -27.90
C GLY A 579 -5.28 -10.43 -28.41
N ASP A 580 -6.38 -9.98 -27.82
CA ASP A 580 -7.73 -10.41 -28.18
C ASP A 580 -8.54 -9.36 -28.96
N GLY A 581 -8.05 -8.11 -29.03
CA GLY A 581 -8.53 -7.03 -29.88
C GLY A 581 -9.77 -6.32 -29.34
N ASP A 582 -9.97 -6.30 -28.03
CA ASP A 582 -11.16 -5.72 -27.39
C ASP A 582 -11.00 -4.25 -26.96
N GLY A 583 -9.78 -3.72 -27.05
CA GLY A 583 -9.42 -2.36 -26.68
C GLY A 583 -8.88 -2.21 -25.25
N THR A 584 -8.81 -3.28 -24.46
CA THR A 584 -8.15 -3.37 -23.14
C THR A 584 -6.79 -4.04 -23.32
N GLY A 585 -5.73 -3.53 -22.69
CA GLY A 585 -4.39 -4.11 -22.88
C GLY A 585 -4.18 -5.42 -22.11
N ASP A 586 -3.32 -6.30 -22.63
CA ASP A 586 -2.97 -7.60 -22.04
C ASP A 586 -2.47 -7.49 -20.59
N ALA A 587 -1.90 -6.35 -20.22
CA ALA A 587 -1.39 -6.09 -18.87
C ALA A 587 -2.51 -5.88 -17.83
N CYS A 588 -3.68 -5.40 -18.26
CA CYS A 588 -4.83 -5.09 -17.41
C CYS A 588 -6.09 -5.87 -17.80
N ASP A 589 -6.02 -6.74 -18.81
CA ASP A 589 -7.07 -7.67 -19.19
C ASP A 589 -6.82 -9.08 -18.66
N ALA A 590 -7.75 -9.56 -17.84
CA ALA A 590 -7.73 -10.95 -17.34
C ALA A 590 -8.40 -11.92 -18.32
N CYS A 591 -9.20 -11.43 -19.27
CA CYS A 591 -9.94 -12.27 -20.18
C CYS A 591 -9.07 -12.71 -21.37
N PRO A 592 -9.04 -14.01 -21.69
CA PRO A 592 -8.24 -14.49 -22.82
C PRO A 592 -8.97 -14.37 -24.17
N VAL A 593 -10.15 -13.75 -24.22
CA VAL A 593 -11.01 -13.65 -25.40
C VAL A 593 -11.77 -12.33 -25.41
N SER A 594 -11.86 -11.72 -26.59
CA SER A 594 -12.39 -10.36 -26.76
C SER A 594 -13.72 -10.13 -26.02
N ASN A 595 -13.73 -9.15 -25.10
CA ASN A 595 -14.90 -8.73 -24.31
C ASN A 595 -15.08 -7.20 -24.28
N PRO A 596 -15.27 -6.55 -25.45
CA PRO A 596 -15.21 -5.10 -25.54
C PRO A 596 -16.15 -4.40 -24.54
N GLY A 597 -15.64 -3.34 -23.90
CA GLY A 597 -16.39 -2.56 -22.91
C GLY A 597 -16.64 -3.28 -21.58
N GLY A 598 -15.80 -4.25 -21.22
CA GLY A 598 -15.92 -4.99 -19.96
C GLY A 598 -17.10 -5.98 -19.94
N SER A 599 -17.39 -6.58 -21.10
CA SER A 599 -18.39 -7.64 -21.22
C SER A 599 -18.00 -8.86 -20.36
N ALA A 600 -18.97 -9.65 -19.92
CA ALA A 600 -18.68 -10.77 -19.02
C ALA A 600 -17.80 -11.84 -19.71
N CYS A 601 -16.65 -12.15 -19.12
CA CYS A 601 -15.66 -13.05 -19.70
C CYS A 601 -16.08 -14.54 -19.56
N PRO A 602 -16.07 -15.35 -20.63
CA PRO A 602 -16.26 -16.80 -20.53
C PRO A 602 -15.06 -17.47 -19.87
N VAL A 603 -15.26 -18.08 -18.70
CA VAL A 603 -14.18 -18.71 -17.92
C VAL A 603 -14.52 -20.15 -17.51
N SER A 604 -13.55 -20.86 -16.93
CA SER A 604 -13.77 -22.12 -16.22
C SER A 604 -13.63 -21.92 -14.70
N ILE A 605 -14.18 -22.84 -13.90
CA ILE A 605 -14.01 -22.79 -12.44
C ILE A 605 -12.53 -22.86 -12.06
N TYR A 606 -11.72 -23.67 -12.77
CA TYR A 606 -10.28 -23.76 -12.54
C TYR A 606 -9.56 -22.43 -12.73
N MET A 607 -9.93 -21.65 -13.75
CA MET A 607 -9.32 -20.33 -13.99
C MET A 607 -9.62 -19.35 -12.84
N LEU A 608 -10.84 -19.40 -12.29
CA LEU A 608 -11.22 -18.57 -11.15
C LEU A 608 -10.47 -18.98 -9.88
N LYS A 609 -10.36 -20.30 -9.66
CA LYS A 609 -9.90 -20.90 -8.41
C LYS A 609 -8.40 -21.20 -8.37
N THR A 610 -7.64 -20.95 -9.44
CA THR A 610 -6.16 -21.10 -9.45
C THR A 610 -5.50 -19.75 -9.19
N PRO A 611 -4.75 -19.58 -8.08
CA PRO A 611 -4.09 -18.31 -7.78
C PRO A 611 -2.90 -18.06 -8.72
N VAL A 612 -2.72 -16.82 -9.16
CA VAL A 612 -1.58 -16.36 -9.97
C VAL A 612 -0.74 -15.43 -9.11
N GLY A 613 0.54 -15.77 -8.87
CA GLY A 613 1.41 -14.97 -7.99
C GLY A 613 0.94 -14.85 -6.54
N GLY A 614 0.07 -15.76 -6.08
CA GLY A 614 -0.53 -15.72 -4.74
C GLY A 614 -1.81 -14.89 -4.61
N ALA A 615 -2.33 -14.32 -5.71
CA ALA A 615 -3.56 -13.52 -5.72
C ALA A 615 -4.67 -14.14 -6.59
N TRP A 616 -5.93 -13.77 -6.30
CA TRP A 616 -7.11 -14.14 -7.09
C TRP A 616 -7.33 -13.14 -8.23
N ALA A 617 -6.73 -13.41 -9.40
CA ALA A 617 -6.67 -12.49 -10.54
C ALA A 617 -8.04 -12.01 -11.09
N TRP A 618 -9.14 -12.69 -10.73
CA TRP A 618 -10.47 -12.44 -11.28
C TRP A 618 -11.39 -11.63 -10.38
N VAL A 619 -11.00 -11.32 -9.14
CA VAL A 619 -11.86 -10.57 -8.20
C VAL A 619 -12.23 -9.21 -8.79
N GLY A 620 -13.52 -8.88 -8.79
CA GLY A 620 -14.06 -7.67 -9.40
C GLY A 620 -14.50 -7.83 -10.86
N GLN A 621 -14.13 -8.92 -11.53
CA GLN A 621 -14.50 -9.18 -12.92
C GLN A 621 -15.86 -9.86 -13.05
N ARG A 622 -16.56 -9.57 -14.14
CA ARG A 622 -17.80 -10.29 -14.52
C ARG A 622 -17.47 -11.45 -15.42
N VAL A 623 -18.07 -12.60 -15.15
CA VAL A 623 -17.77 -13.85 -15.86
C VAL A 623 -19.03 -14.59 -16.28
N VAL A 624 -18.87 -15.47 -17.26
CA VAL A 624 -19.87 -16.42 -17.73
C VAL A 624 -19.37 -17.84 -17.45
N LEU A 625 -20.20 -18.65 -16.81
CA LEU A 625 -19.96 -20.08 -16.62
C LEU A 625 -21.05 -20.88 -17.34
N ASN A 626 -20.64 -21.80 -18.20
CA ASN A 626 -21.56 -22.61 -19.00
C ASN A 626 -21.62 -24.05 -18.50
N ASN A 627 -22.85 -24.57 -18.37
CA ASN A 627 -23.15 -25.98 -18.13
C ASN A 627 -22.55 -26.57 -16.83
N VAL A 628 -22.42 -25.77 -15.77
CA VAL A 628 -21.85 -26.20 -14.49
C VAL A 628 -22.86 -27.00 -13.65
N LEU A 629 -22.39 -28.00 -12.91
CA LEU A 629 -23.23 -28.93 -12.14
C LEU A 629 -23.40 -28.47 -10.69
N VAL A 630 -24.64 -28.35 -10.23
CA VAL A 630 -24.99 -28.02 -8.84
C VAL A 630 -24.77 -29.23 -7.92
N THR A 631 -23.95 -29.09 -6.89
CA THR A 631 -23.56 -30.16 -5.95
C THR A 631 -24.11 -29.99 -4.53
N GLY A 632 -24.46 -28.76 -4.15
CA GLY A 632 -25.07 -28.43 -2.85
C GLY A 632 -25.95 -27.19 -2.97
N VAL A 633 -27.05 -27.14 -2.22
CA VAL A 633 -28.03 -26.05 -2.33
C VAL A 633 -28.41 -25.55 -0.93
N GLY A 634 -28.12 -24.28 -0.66
CA GLY A 634 -28.47 -23.58 0.57
C GLY A 634 -29.57 -22.55 0.33
N THR A 635 -29.90 -21.78 1.36
CA THR A 635 -30.97 -20.75 1.29
C THR A 635 -30.53 -19.45 0.62
N SER A 636 -29.24 -19.13 0.71
CA SER A 636 -28.64 -17.90 0.15
C SER A 636 -27.83 -18.13 -1.12
N GLY A 637 -27.70 -19.38 -1.57
CA GLY A 637 -26.89 -19.74 -2.72
C GLY A 637 -26.76 -21.25 -2.91
N PHE A 638 -25.88 -21.64 -3.83
CA PHE A 638 -25.62 -23.04 -4.17
C PHE A 638 -24.17 -23.24 -4.59
N PHE A 639 -23.67 -24.46 -4.45
CA PHE A 639 -22.33 -24.85 -4.89
C PHE A 639 -22.41 -25.50 -6.25
N VAL A 640 -21.44 -25.17 -7.10
CA VAL A 640 -21.24 -25.83 -8.40
C VAL A 640 -19.86 -26.45 -8.48
N GLN A 641 -19.76 -27.58 -9.18
CA GLN A 641 -18.51 -28.32 -9.35
C GLN A 641 -18.39 -28.87 -10.78
N VAL A 642 -17.17 -28.93 -11.32
CA VAL A 642 -16.90 -29.59 -12.60
C VAL A 642 -16.99 -31.11 -12.41
N HIS A 643 -17.83 -31.79 -13.20
CA HIS A 643 -17.97 -33.24 -13.12
C HIS A 643 -16.83 -33.97 -13.86
N PRO A 644 -16.28 -35.10 -13.35
CA PRO A 644 -15.21 -35.88 -13.99
C PRO A 644 -15.49 -36.40 -15.41
N ALA A 645 -16.74 -36.32 -15.87
CA ALA A 645 -17.16 -36.75 -17.21
C ALA A 645 -17.18 -35.60 -18.23
N GLU A 646 -16.84 -34.38 -17.82
CA GLU A 646 -16.87 -33.19 -18.68
C GLU A 646 -15.54 -32.98 -19.42
N ALA A 647 -15.62 -32.47 -20.65
CA ALA A 647 -14.45 -32.06 -21.41
C ALA A 647 -13.84 -30.81 -20.75
N GLY A 648 -12.65 -30.95 -20.14
CA GLY A 648 -11.97 -29.88 -19.39
C GLY A 648 -11.78 -30.18 -17.89
N TYR A 649 -12.26 -31.32 -17.39
CA TYR A 649 -11.95 -31.77 -16.03
C TYR A 649 -10.45 -32.03 -15.86
N SER A 650 -9.82 -31.32 -14.93
CA SER A 650 -8.37 -31.36 -14.67
C SER A 650 -8.03 -31.98 -13.30
N GLY A 651 -9.01 -32.63 -12.66
CA GLY A 651 -8.90 -33.16 -11.30
C GLY A 651 -9.84 -32.46 -10.32
N PRO A 652 -9.95 -32.97 -9.08
CA PRO A 652 -10.87 -32.43 -8.09
C PRO A 652 -10.44 -31.09 -7.49
N ASP A 653 -9.13 -30.84 -7.42
CA ASP A 653 -8.59 -29.59 -6.88
C ASP A 653 -9.04 -28.41 -7.75
N TYR A 654 -9.55 -27.36 -7.10
CA TYR A 654 -10.07 -26.13 -7.70
C TYR A 654 -11.26 -26.34 -8.64
N SER A 655 -11.96 -27.47 -8.51
CA SER A 655 -13.09 -27.82 -9.38
C SER A 655 -14.43 -27.28 -8.90
N GLY A 656 -14.50 -26.66 -7.72
CA GLY A 656 -15.74 -26.19 -7.09
C GLY A 656 -15.74 -24.69 -6.75
N ILE A 657 -16.90 -24.07 -6.76
CA ILE A 657 -17.10 -22.67 -6.33
C ILE A 657 -18.52 -22.44 -5.80
N PHE A 658 -18.65 -21.53 -4.84
CA PHE A 658 -19.95 -21.10 -4.31
C PHE A 658 -20.57 -20.00 -5.19
N VAL A 659 -21.89 -20.08 -5.40
CA VAL A 659 -22.68 -19.08 -6.14
C VAL A 659 -23.71 -18.45 -5.20
N PHE A 660 -23.53 -17.18 -4.89
CA PHE A 660 -24.43 -16.40 -4.07
C PHE A 660 -25.62 -15.88 -4.88
N LYS A 661 -26.78 -16.49 -4.67
CA LYS A 661 -28.08 -16.06 -5.20
C LYS A 661 -29.15 -16.56 -4.26
N SER A 662 -29.96 -15.70 -3.67
CA SER A 662 -31.12 -16.12 -2.89
C SER A 662 -32.35 -16.36 -3.78
N GLY A 663 -33.29 -17.20 -3.33
CA GLY A 663 -34.61 -17.35 -3.97
C GLY A 663 -34.62 -18.13 -5.29
N HIS A 664 -33.60 -18.95 -5.57
CA HIS A 664 -33.61 -19.91 -6.67
C HIS A 664 -34.47 -21.14 -6.33
N THR A 665 -34.77 -21.95 -7.35
CA THR A 665 -35.51 -23.20 -7.23
C THR A 665 -34.67 -24.44 -7.59
N LEU A 666 -33.35 -24.29 -7.65
CA LEU A 666 -32.40 -25.35 -8.03
C LEU A 666 -32.32 -26.47 -6.97
N LYS A 667 -31.91 -27.66 -7.41
CA LYS A 667 -31.54 -28.81 -6.56
C LYS A 667 -30.18 -29.38 -6.98
N ALA A 668 -29.53 -30.15 -6.11
CA ALA A 668 -28.33 -30.90 -6.47
C ALA A 668 -28.63 -31.84 -7.67
N GLY A 669 -27.73 -31.88 -8.65
CA GLY A 669 -27.91 -32.61 -9.91
C GLY A 669 -28.47 -31.75 -11.05
N ASP A 670 -28.83 -30.49 -10.80
CA ASP A 670 -29.14 -29.53 -11.86
C ASP A 670 -27.87 -29.04 -12.57
N ARG A 671 -27.94 -28.82 -13.88
CA ARG A 671 -26.90 -28.12 -14.66
C ARG A 671 -27.39 -26.75 -15.06
N VAL A 672 -26.55 -25.74 -14.91
CA VAL A 672 -26.93 -24.34 -15.14
C VAL A 672 -25.90 -23.58 -15.96
N ASN A 673 -26.36 -22.57 -16.70
CA ASN A 673 -25.50 -21.49 -17.19
C ASN A 673 -25.67 -20.28 -16.27
N LEU A 674 -24.57 -19.61 -15.97
CA LEU A 674 -24.51 -18.38 -15.19
C LEU A 674 -24.06 -17.25 -16.11
N GLU A 675 -24.91 -16.26 -16.28
CA GLU A 675 -24.62 -15.09 -17.13
C GLU A 675 -24.24 -13.89 -16.24
N SER A 676 -23.12 -13.25 -16.59
CA SER A 676 -22.64 -12.01 -15.94
C SER A 676 -22.57 -12.11 -14.41
N ALA A 677 -21.97 -13.19 -13.90
CA ALA A 677 -21.70 -13.36 -12.48
C ALA A 677 -20.47 -12.54 -12.07
N LEU A 678 -20.53 -11.81 -10.96
CA LEU A 678 -19.39 -11.05 -10.43
C LEU A 678 -18.52 -11.97 -9.57
N VAL A 679 -17.23 -12.06 -9.85
CA VAL A 679 -16.28 -12.76 -8.97
C VAL A 679 -15.98 -11.87 -7.77
N THR A 680 -16.18 -12.40 -6.57
CA THR A 680 -16.03 -11.64 -5.31
C THR A 680 -15.29 -12.47 -4.28
N ASP A 681 -14.46 -11.81 -3.47
CA ASP A 681 -13.97 -12.35 -2.20
C ASP A 681 -14.93 -11.94 -1.07
N TYR A 682 -15.46 -12.91 -0.33
CA TYR A 682 -16.31 -12.69 0.83
C TYR A 682 -15.67 -13.31 2.08
N PHE A 683 -14.95 -12.50 2.86
CA PHE A 683 -14.22 -12.96 4.06
C PHE A 683 -13.23 -14.12 3.78
N GLY A 684 -12.49 -14.02 2.69
CA GLY A 684 -11.54 -15.02 2.20
C GLY A 684 -12.17 -16.14 1.38
N GLN A 685 -13.50 -16.17 1.23
CA GLN A 685 -14.21 -17.12 0.36
C GLN A 685 -14.28 -16.55 -1.06
N LEU A 686 -13.69 -17.26 -2.04
CA LEU A 686 -13.87 -16.88 -3.43
C LEU A 686 -15.22 -17.41 -3.93
N GLN A 687 -16.13 -16.50 -4.30
CA GLN A 687 -17.49 -16.84 -4.72
C GLN A 687 -17.94 -16.06 -5.96
N LEU A 688 -19.02 -16.53 -6.58
CA LEU A 688 -19.73 -15.83 -7.67
C LEU A 688 -20.99 -15.16 -7.14
N SER A 689 -21.04 -13.84 -7.24
CA SER A 689 -22.13 -13.01 -6.74
C SER A 689 -22.98 -12.43 -7.87
N SER A 690 -24.28 -12.28 -7.61
CA SER A 690 -25.20 -11.48 -8.43
C SER A 690 -25.21 -11.83 -9.93
N PRO A 691 -25.31 -13.12 -10.32
CA PRO A 691 -25.51 -13.48 -11.72
C PRO A 691 -26.78 -12.81 -12.25
N ALA A 692 -26.66 -12.19 -13.43
CA ALA A 692 -27.75 -11.49 -14.11
C ALA A 692 -28.88 -12.48 -14.46
N SER A 693 -28.50 -13.70 -14.88
CA SER A 693 -29.45 -14.79 -15.04
C SER A 693 -28.83 -16.15 -14.73
N ILE A 694 -29.68 -17.11 -14.37
CA ILE A 694 -29.33 -18.52 -14.17
C ILE A 694 -30.27 -19.34 -15.05
N ALA A 695 -29.73 -20.01 -16.06
CA ALA A 695 -30.51 -20.79 -17.00
C ALA A 695 -30.33 -22.29 -16.74
N LEU A 696 -31.38 -22.96 -16.27
CA LEU A 696 -31.40 -24.41 -16.08
C LEU A 696 -31.30 -25.13 -17.44
N GLN A 697 -30.32 -26.02 -17.57
CA GLN A 697 -30.04 -26.81 -18.77
C GLN A 697 -30.61 -28.22 -18.67
N SER A 698 -30.35 -28.91 -17.56
CA SER A 698 -30.82 -30.27 -17.29
C SER A 698 -30.95 -30.50 -15.79
N THR A 699 -31.65 -31.56 -15.40
CA THR A 699 -31.89 -31.93 -14.00
C THR A 699 -31.52 -33.40 -13.75
N ASP A 700 -31.43 -33.81 -12.49
CA ASP A 700 -31.18 -35.19 -12.04
C ASP A 700 -29.90 -35.83 -12.65
N ASN A 701 -28.86 -35.02 -12.83
CA ASN A 701 -27.55 -35.49 -13.28
C ASN A 701 -26.80 -36.17 -12.12
N PRO A 702 -25.98 -37.20 -12.39
CA PRO A 702 -25.16 -37.83 -11.36
C PRO A 702 -24.18 -36.82 -10.76
N LEU A 703 -23.99 -36.90 -9.45
CA LEU A 703 -23.01 -36.09 -8.73
C LEU A 703 -21.63 -36.75 -8.83
N PRO A 704 -20.53 -35.97 -8.73
CA PRO A 704 -19.20 -36.54 -8.63
C PRO A 704 -19.08 -37.44 -7.40
N GLU A 705 -18.24 -38.48 -7.49
CA GLU A 705 -17.84 -39.23 -6.29
C GLU A 705 -17.07 -38.28 -5.34
N PRO A 706 -17.37 -38.28 -4.03
CA PRO A 706 -16.66 -37.43 -3.08
C PRO A 706 -15.17 -37.75 -3.03
N VAL A 707 -14.35 -36.72 -2.89
CA VAL A 707 -12.91 -36.88 -2.67
C VAL A 707 -12.66 -37.35 -1.25
N GLU A 708 -12.03 -38.51 -1.09
CA GLU A 708 -11.65 -39.04 0.22
C GLU A 708 -10.45 -38.26 0.78
N VAL A 709 -10.58 -37.73 1.99
CA VAL A 709 -9.59 -36.88 2.67
C VAL A 709 -9.61 -37.10 4.18
N SER A 710 -8.51 -36.79 4.88
CA SER A 710 -8.53 -36.72 6.35
C SER A 710 -9.17 -35.42 6.83
N ALA A 711 -9.66 -35.39 8.08
CA ALA A 711 -10.15 -34.15 8.69
C ALA A 711 -9.08 -33.05 8.74
N TRP A 712 -7.80 -33.43 8.91
CA TRP A 712 -6.67 -32.52 8.97
C TRP A 712 -6.32 -31.88 7.63
N ASP A 713 -6.44 -32.63 6.52
CA ASP A 713 -6.12 -32.10 5.18
C ASP A 713 -7.01 -30.93 4.80
N VAL A 714 -8.26 -30.95 5.26
CA VAL A 714 -9.30 -29.97 4.90
C VAL A 714 -9.72 -29.07 6.05
N ALA A 715 -9.13 -29.21 7.24
CA ALA A 715 -9.30 -28.26 8.33
C ALA A 715 -8.67 -26.89 7.99
N SER A 716 -8.98 -25.86 8.77
CA SER A 716 -8.39 -24.52 8.56
C SER A 716 -6.85 -24.57 8.58
N GLY A 717 -6.21 -24.16 7.49
CA GLY A 717 -4.75 -24.24 7.31
C GLY A 717 -4.23 -25.62 6.88
N GLY A 718 -5.11 -26.59 6.64
CA GLY A 718 -4.77 -27.91 6.11
C GLY A 718 -4.27 -27.85 4.66
N ALA A 719 -3.45 -28.84 4.28
CA ALA A 719 -2.73 -28.86 3.01
C ALA A 719 -3.65 -28.86 1.76
N ARG A 720 -4.92 -29.28 1.90
CA ARG A 720 -5.90 -29.37 0.82
C ARG A 720 -7.14 -28.51 1.06
N ALA A 721 -7.19 -27.72 2.13
CA ALA A 721 -8.34 -26.91 2.48
C ALA A 721 -8.67 -25.87 1.40
N GLN A 722 -7.65 -25.20 0.87
CA GLN A 722 -7.81 -24.23 -0.21
C GLN A 722 -8.16 -24.89 -1.55
N SER A 723 -7.47 -25.99 -1.90
CA SER A 723 -7.67 -26.63 -3.20
C SER A 723 -9.02 -27.33 -3.31
N LEU A 724 -9.60 -27.82 -2.20
CA LEU A 724 -10.88 -28.50 -2.20
C LEU A 724 -12.07 -27.62 -1.80
N GLU A 725 -11.89 -26.31 -1.67
CA GLU A 725 -13.00 -25.40 -1.40
C GLU A 725 -14.05 -25.45 -2.53
N GLY A 726 -15.32 -25.63 -2.16
CA GLY A 726 -16.46 -25.82 -3.05
C GLY A 726 -16.60 -27.25 -3.61
N VAL A 727 -15.71 -28.18 -3.23
CA VAL A 727 -15.65 -29.55 -3.75
C VAL A 727 -16.37 -30.51 -2.79
N LEU A 728 -17.04 -31.52 -3.34
CA LEU A 728 -17.63 -32.60 -2.56
C LEU A 728 -16.53 -33.53 -1.99
N VAL A 729 -16.43 -33.63 -0.66
CA VAL A 729 -15.42 -34.42 0.05
C VAL A 729 -16.04 -35.39 1.04
N ARG A 730 -15.29 -36.43 1.43
CA ARG A 730 -15.66 -37.39 2.47
C ARG A 730 -14.50 -37.58 3.45
N VAL A 731 -14.79 -37.39 4.73
CA VAL A 731 -13.92 -37.77 5.86
C VAL A 731 -14.44 -39.05 6.50
N ARG A 732 -13.55 -39.86 7.07
CA ARG A 732 -13.90 -41.17 7.66
C ARG A 732 -13.39 -41.31 9.08
N GLY A 733 -14.19 -41.96 9.93
CA GLY A 733 -13.74 -42.47 11.22
C GLY A 733 -13.42 -41.35 12.20
N VAL A 734 -14.26 -40.32 12.18
CA VAL A 734 -14.03 -39.07 12.90
C VAL A 734 -14.84 -39.05 14.19
N GLU A 735 -14.25 -38.51 15.25
CA GLU A 735 -14.87 -38.38 16.57
C GLU A 735 -15.35 -36.95 16.81
N VAL A 736 -16.56 -36.78 17.35
CA VAL A 736 -17.05 -35.49 17.79
C VAL A 736 -16.31 -35.07 19.05
N THR A 737 -15.54 -33.99 18.97
CA THR A 737 -14.66 -33.52 20.05
C THR A 737 -15.16 -32.25 20.72
N GLN A 738 -15.96 -31.44 20.01
CA GLN A 738 -16.49 -30.20 20.52
C GLN A 738 -17.86 -29.90 19.91
N LEU A 739 -18.76 -29.34 20.72
CA LEU A 739 -20.05 -28.80 20.28
C LEU A 739 -19.99 -27.28 20.39
N GLU A 740 -20.67 -26.58 19.49
CA GLU A 740 -20.79 -25.11 19.51
C GLU A 740 -19.43 -24.41 19.62
N PRO A 741 -18.51 -24.63 18.65
CA PRO A 741 -17.26 -23.90 18.62
C PRO A 741 -17.51 -22.38 18.58
N PRO A 742 -16.56 -21.55 19.04
CA PRO A 742 -16.73 -20.10 19.04
C PRO A 742 -17.17 -19.58 17.65
N PRO A 743 -18.18 -18.68 17.60
CA PRO A 743 -18.67 -18.13 16.35
C PRO A 743 -17.55 -17.39 15.63
N GLY A 744 -17.42 -17.62 14.33
CA GLY A 744 -16.54 -16.82 13.48
C GLY A 744 -17.09 -15.40 13.27
N GLY A 745 -16.32 -14.53 12.61
CA GLY A 745 -16.80 -13.19 12.26
C GLY A 745 -18.10 -13.26 11.46
N GLY A 746 -19.15 -12.56 11.90
CA GLY A 746 -20.46 -12.56 11.26
C GLY A 746 -21.44 -13.67 11.70
N ASP A 747 -21.03 -14.54 12.62
CA ASP A 747 -21.85 -15.61 13.19
C ASP A 747 -22.31 -15.28 14.63
N SER A 748 -23.38 -15.91 15.10
CA SER A 748 -23.92 -15.71 16.45
C SER A 748 -24.29 -17.01 17.12
N SER A 749 -23.83 -17.19 18.36
CA SER A 749 -24.20 -18.36 19.18
C SER A 749 -25.72 -18.44 19.42
N PRO A 750 -26.34 -19.63 19.38
CA PRO A 750 -25.75 -20.93 19.03
C PRO A 750 -25.51 -21.05 17.52
N THR A 751 -24.33 -21.54 17.16
CA THR A 751 -23.86 -21.78 15.79
C THR A 751 -24.46 -23.04 15.18
N TYR A 752 -24.91 -24.00 16.00
CA TYR A 752 -25.32 -25.34 15.56
C TYR A 752 -24.21 -26.15 14.86
N GLU A 753 -22.94 -25.77 15.07
CA GLU A 753 -21.76 -26.46 14.55
C GLU A 753 -21.18 -27.46 15.55
N PHE A 754 -20.50 -28.49 15.06
CA PHE A 754 -19.64 -29.36 15.88
C PHE A 754 -18.26 -29.56 15.24
N VAL A 755 -17.28 -29.95 16.03
CA VAL A 755 -15.91 -30.20 15.58
C VAL A 755 -15.61 -31.68 15.66
N VAL A 756 -15.03 -32.22 14.59
CA VAL A 756 -14.52 -33.58 14.53
C VAL A 756 -12.99 -33.62 14.57
N ASP A 757 -12.45 -34.62 15.27
CA ASP A 757 -11.01 -34.85 15.49
C ASP A 757 -10.24 -33.63 16.03
N GLY A 758 -10.95 -32.71 16.69
CA GLY A 758 -10.42 -31.46 17.24
C GLY A 758 -10.10 -30.38 16.21
N VAL A 759 -10.36 -30.61 14.92
CA VAL A 759 -9.83 -29.76 13.84
C VAL A 759 -10.84 -29.30 12.79
N LEU A 760 -11.74 -30.18 12.35
CA LEU A 760 -12.64 -29.87 11.24
C LEU A 760 -14.03 -29.53 11.77
N ARG A 761 -14.54 -28.35 11.41
CA ARG A 761 -15.91 -27.96 11.73
C ARG A 761 -16.88 -28.61 10.75
N VAL A 762 -17.99 -29.12 11.27
CA VAL A 762 -19.15 -29.57 10.51
C VAL A 762 -20.28 -28.59 10.78
N ASN A 763 -20.84 -28.04 9.71
CA ASN A 763 -21.80 -26.94 9.76
C ASN A 763 -23.17 -27.37 9.22
N ASP A 764 -24.19 -26.56 9.49
CA ASP A 764 -25.59 -26.88 9.26
C ASP A 764 -26.22 -26.11 8.07
N TYR A 765 -25.40 -25.42 7.26
CA TYR A 765 -25.88 -24.50 6.23
C TYR A 765 -26.62 -25.22 5.08
N LEU A 766 -26.08 -26.34 4.58
CA LEU A 766 -26.75 -27.15 3.55
C LEU A 766 -27.77 -28.13 4.14
N TYR A 767 -27.54 -28.63 5.35
CA TYR A 767 -28.45 -29.55 6.03
C TYR A 767 -28.44 -29.33 7.55
N ARG A 768 -29.61 -28.96 8.07
CA ARG A 768 -29.83 -28.85 9.50
C ARG A 768 -29.92 -30.22 10.16
N HIS A 769 -28.80 -30.68 10.69
CA HIS A 769 -28.67 -31.98 11.35
C HIS A 769 -29.04 -31.92 12.85
N PRO A 770 -29.40 -33.06 13.48
CA PRO A 770 -29.42 -33.17 14.94
C PRO A 770 -28.03 -32.92 15.52
N MET A 771 -27.95 -32.32 16.71
CA MET A 771 -26.66 -32.10 17.37
C MET A 771 -26.14 -33.42 17.98
N PRO A 772 -24.90 -33.86 17.66
CA PRO A 772 -24.31 -35.05 18.29
C PRO A 772 -23.87 -34.78 19.74
N ALA A 773 -23.42 -35.82 20.43
CA ALA A 773 -22.72 -35.73 21.71
C ALA A 773 -21.20 -35.76 21.50
N VAL A 774 -20.44 -35.13 22.41
CA VAL A 774 -18.98 -35.29 22.46
C VAL A 774 -18.66 -36.78 22.74
N GLY A 775 -17.81 -37.36 21.92
CA GLY A 775 -17.46 -38.79 21.91
C GLY A 775 -18.26 -39.64 20.91
N ASP A 776 -19.26 -39.07 20.22
CA ASP A 776 -19.94 -39.77 19.14
C ASP A 776 -18.99 -40.00 17.96
N LEU A 777 -19.11 -41.15 17.30
CA LEU A 777 -18.26 -41.58 16.20
C LEU A 777 -19.05 -41.61 14.89
N TYR A 778 -18.45 -41.05 13.84
CA TYR A 778 -18.96 -41.17 12.47
C TYR A 778 -18.01 -42.03 11.63
N THR A 779 -18.50 -43.13 11.05
CA THR A 779 -17.80 -43.90 10.00
C THR A 779 -17.42 -43.02 8.83
N SER A 780 -18.32 -42.12 8.44
CA SER A 780 -18.02 -41.11 7.43
C SER A 780 -18.95 -39.91 7.52
N ILE A 781 -18.38 -38.74 7.24
CA ILE A 781 -19.13 -37.50 6.97
C ILE A 781 -18.81 -37.08 5.54
N THR A 782 -19.83 -36.92 4.71
CA THR A 782 -19.71 -36.41 3.33
C THR A 782 -20.29 -35.01 3.24
N GLY A 783 -19.69 -34.10 2.49
CA GLY A 783 -20.22 -32.74 2.37
C GLY A 783 -19.46 -31.90 1.37
N VAL A 784 -19.97 -30.71 1.07
CA VAL A 784 -19.20 -29.73 0.29
C VAL A 784 -18.26 -29.00 1.26
N LEU A 785 -16.98 -28.88 0.94
CA LEU A 785 -16.06 -28.10 1.77
C LEU A 785 -16.28 -26.61 1.51
N GLU A 786 -16.51 -25.81 2.55
CA GLU A 786 -16.71 -24.36 2.47
C GLU A 786 -15.65 -23.64 3.29
N TRP A 787 -15.07 -22.56 2.74
CA TRP A 787 -14.35 -21.57 3.54
C TRP A 787 -15.31 -20.45 3.93
N ARG A 788 -15.54 -20.24 5.22
CA ARG A 788 -16.41 -19.15 5.69
C ARG A 788 -16.07 -18.71 7.11
N ASN A 789 -16.15 -17.41 7.37
CA ASN A 789 -15.89 -16.80 8.68
C ASN A 789 -14.51 -17.22 9.25
N ASN A 790 -13.47 -17.19 8.41
CA ASN A 790 -12.10 -17.62 8.72
C ASN A 790 -11.93 -19.09 9.12
N ASN A 791 -12.85 -19.97 8.72
CA ASN A 791 -12.75 -21.38 9.01
C ASN A 791 -13.11 -22.23 7.78
N SER A 792 -12.39 -23.34 7.61
CA SER A 792 -12.80 -24.41 6.72
C SER A 792 -13.87 -25.27 7.43
N LYS A 793 -14.98 -25.51 6.74
CA LYS A 793 -16.17 -26.18 7.26
C LYS A 793 -16.67 -27.21 6.26
N LEU A 794 -17.10 -28.36 6.76
CA LEU A 794 -17.75 -29.38 5.94
C LEU A 794 -19.27 -29.20 6.02
N GLU A 795 -19.93 -29.15 4.87
CA GLU A 795 -21.37 -28.93 4.73
C GLU A 795 -22.10 -30.21 4.27
N PRO A 796 -22.66 -31.03 5.18
CA PRO A 796 -23.48 -32.18 4.82
C PRO A 796 -24.73 -31.71 4.07
N ARG A 797 -25.21 -32.51 3.12
CA ARG A 797 -26.37 -32.14 2.27
C ARG A 797 -27.66 -32.86 2.69
N SER A 798 -27.53 -33.93 3.48
CA SER A 798 -28.66 -34.70 4.00
C SER A 798 -28.25 -35.58 5.18
N SER A 799 -29.20 -36.25 5.81
CA SER A 799 -28.90 -37.24 6.85
C SER A 799 -28.07 -38.43 6.35
N GLY A 800 -28.12 -38.74 5.04
CA GLY A 800 -27.33 -39.84 4.46
C GLY A 800 -25.84 -39.53 4.36
N ASP A 801 -25.47 -38.26 4.49
CA ASP A 801 -24.09 -37.80 4.51
C ASP A 801 -23.44 -37.97 5.90
N LEU A 802 -24.20 -38.31 6.94
CA LEU A 802 -23.73 -38.52 8.33
C LEU A 802 -23.91 -40.01 8.72
N VAL A 803 -22.84 -40.82 8.63
CA VAL A 803 -22.88 -42.28 8.86
C VAL A 803 -22.15 -42.64 10.15
N ALA A 804 -22.84 -43.29 11.11
CA ALA A 804 -22.34 -43.56 12.48
C ALA A 804 -22.16 -45.06 12.83
N ASP A 805 -21.84 -45.91 11.85
CA ASP A 805 -21.47 -47.33 12.07
C ASP A 805 -20.09 -47.44 12.78
N THR A 806 -20.08 -48.06 13.96
CA THR A 806 -18.91 -48.12 14.86
C THR A 806 -18.00 -49.33 14.61
N THR A 807 -18.16 -50.03 13.49
CA THR A 807 -17.26 -51.14 13.15
C THR A 807 -15.86 -50.61 12.82
N PRO A 808 -14.76 -51.06 13.46
CA PRO A 808 -13.40 -50.64 13.12
C PRO A 808 -13.13 -50.95 11.65
N PHE A 809 -12.73 -49.94 10.89
CA PHE A 809 -12.40 -50.08 9.48
C PHE A 809 -11.01 -49.46 9.24
N LEU A 810 -10.44 -49.74 8.07
CA LEU A 810 -9.13 -49.21 7.69
C LEU A 810 -9.19 -47.67 7.58
N LEU A 811 -8.49 -46.97 8.48
CA LEU A 811 -8.49 -45.50 8.58
C LEU A 811 -7.33 -44.88 7.81
N GLU A 812 -6.16 -45.48 7.90
CA GLU A 812 -4.94 -44.95 7.27
C GLU A 812 -4.01 -46.09 6.88
N PHE A 813 -3.35 -45.94 5.74
CA PHE A 813 -2.24 -46.79 5.34
C PHE A 813 -1.16 -45.92 4.68
N GLY A 814 -0.04 -45.69 5.36
CA GLY A 814 1.02 -44.82 4.86
C GLY A 814 2.06 -44.44 5.91
N ALA A 815 3.10 -43.74 5.47
CA ALA A 815 4.13 -43.16 6.33
C ALA A 815 3.89 -41.64 6.50
N PRO A 816 4.34 -41.03 7.62
CA PRO A 816 4.22 -39.59 7.85
C PRO A 816 5.06 -38.74 6.89
N ASP A 817 6.12 -39.31 6.29
CA ASP A 817 7.00 -38.72 5.28
C ASP A 817 7.19 -39.70 4.09
N GLN A 818 8.10 -39.41 3.15
CA GLN A 818 8.51 -40.38 2.12
C GLN A 818 9.05 -41.69 2.73
N ALA A 819 8.62 -42.83 2.20
CA ALA A 819 9.03 -44.16 2.66
C ALA A 819 9.98 -44.83 1.65
N PHE A 820 11.09 -45.36 2.16
CA PHE A 820 12.09 -46.10 1.40
C PHE A 820 12.35 -47.46 2.03
N VAL A 821 12.73 -48.41 1.18
CA VAL A 821 13.25 -49.72 1.56
C VAL A 821 14.38 -50.10 0.61
N ARG A 822 15.23 -51.04 1.00
CA ARG A 822 16.42 -51.42 0.22
C ARG A 822 16.49 -52.91 -0.01
N ASP A 823 17.01 -53.33 -1.16
CA ASP A 823 17.30 -54.75 -1.43
C ASP A 823 18.15 -55.39 -0.32
N GLY A 824 17.75 -56.56 0.15
CA GLY A 824 18.37 -57.27 1.28
C GLY A 824 17.98 -56.75 2.67
N TYR A 825 17.13 -55.72 2.78
CA TYR A 825 16.64 -55.20 4.06
C TYR A 825 15.40 -55.96 4.55
N ALA A 826 15.33 -56.19 5.87
CA ALA A 826 14.19 -56.80 6.56
C ALA A 826 13.81 -55.95 7.78
N GLY A 827 12.67 -55.25 7.70
CA GLY A 827 12.28 -54.28 8.72
C GLY A 827 11.15 -53.33 8.27
N PRO A 828 10.84 -52.31 9.09
CA PRO A 828 9.95 -51.22 8.71
C PRO A 828 10.60 -50.26 7.70
N THR A 829 9.79 -49.48 6.97
CA THR A 829 10.30 -48.48 6.03
C THR A 829 11.02 -47.33 6.75
N PHE A 830 11.79 -46.54 5.99
CA PHE A 830 12.53 -45.40 6.54
C PHE A 830 12.52 -44.16 5.62
N PRO A 831 12.81 -42.94 6.11
CA PRO A 831 13.06 -42.57 7.51
C PRO A 831 11.85 -42.76 8.44
N GLY A 832 10.63 -42.78 7.88
CA GLY A 832 9.39 -43.06 8.59
C GLY A 832 8.81 -44.44 8.29
N GLU A 833 8.14 -45.03 9.29
CA GLU A 833 7.47 -46.32 9.16
C GLU A 833 6.09 -46.17 8.49
N ILE A 834 5.77 -47.04 7.53
CA ILE A 834 4.39 -47.19 7.05
C ILE A 834 3.56 -47.87 8.13
N LEU A 835 2.49 -47.20 8.56
CA LEU A 835 1.54 -47.71 9.54
C LEU A 835 0.26 -48.16 8.85
N VAL A 836 -0.33 -49.24 9.36
CA VAL A 836 -1.74 -49.59 9.11
C VAL A 836 -2.52 -49.12 10.34
N LYS A 837 -3.49 -48.22 10.16
CA LYS A 837 -4.34 -47.71 11.25
C LYS A 837 -5.81 -48.06 11.02
N LEU A 838 -6.49 -48.40 12.11
CA LEU A 838 -7.94 -48.59 12.16
C LEU A 838 -8.62 -47.36 12.74
N SER A 839 -9.88 -47.16 12.38
CA SER A 839 -10.71 -46.05 12.86
C SER A 839 -10.98 -46.12 14.36
N LEU A 840 -10.85 -47.30 14.96
CA LEU A 840 -10.99 -47.56 16.39
C LEU A 840 -10.00 -48.65 16.80
N PRO A 841 -9.63 -48.74 18.10
CA PRO A 841 -8.88 -49.88 18.61
C PRO A 841 -9.56 -51.20 18.24
N ALA A 842 -8.78 -52.15 17.74
CA ALA A 842 -9.28 -53.46 17.35
C ALA A 842 -9.92 -54.17 18.56
N GLU A 843 -11.18 -54.62 18.45
CA GLU A 843 -11.83 -55.32 19.57
C GLU A 843 -11.23 -56.72 19.83
N VAL A 844 -10.69 -57.32 18.77
CA VAL A 844 -9.94 -58.58 18.76
C VAL A 844 -8.71 -58.41 17.86
N ASP A 845 -7.75 -59.32 17.95
CA ASP A 845 -6.60 -59.33 17.03
C ASP A 845 -7.09 -59.29 15.58
N THR A 846 -6.81 -58.19 14.89
CA THR A 846 -7.34 -57.88 13.56
C THR A 846 -6.22 -57.97 12.54
N PHE A 847 -6.32 -58.91 11.62
CA PHE A 847 -5.35 -59.09 10.54
C PHE A 847 -5.77 -58.28 9.32
N VAL A 848 -4.89 -57.39 8.86
CA VAL A 848 -5.07 -56.57 7.66
C VAL A 848 -4.14 -57.10 6.56
N PRO A 849 -4.65 -57.82 5.55
CA PRO A 849 -3.90 -58.20 4.37
C PRO A 849 -3.25 -57.00 3.69
N VAL A 850 -1.97 -57.13 3.32
CA VAL A 850 -1.26 -56.14 2.52
C VAL A 850 -0.63 -56.84 1.32
N THR A 851 -0.77 -56.24 0.15
CA THR A 851 -0.18 -56.73 -1.11
C THR A 851 0.78 -55.70 -1.68
N SER A 852 1.77 -56.16 -2.43
CA SER A 852 2.75 -55.32 -3.12
C SER A 852 2.58 -55.46 -4.64
N SER A 853 2.70 -54.35 -5.34
CA SER A 853 2.83 -54.31 -6.81
C SER A 853 4.20 -54.77 -7.32
N ASN A 854 5.20 -54.84 -6.43
CA ASN A 854 6.55 -55.28 -6.72
C ASN A 854 6.78 -56.68 -6.11
N PRO A 855 6.94 -57.73 -6.94
CA PRO A 855 7.15 -59.10 -6.47
C PRO A 855 8.39 -59.28 -5.58
N GLY A 856 9.41 -58.43 -5.73
CA GLY A 856 10.61 -58.43 -4.91
C GLY A 856 10.41 -57.83 -3.51
N VAL A 857 9.23 -57.31 -3.20
CA VAL A 857 8.87 -56.84 -1.85
C VAL A 857 7.92 -57.86 -1.22
N LEU A 858 8.47 -58.65 -0.31
CA LEU A 858 7.75 -59.67 0.42
C LEU A 858 7.19 -59.09 1.73
N ILE A 859 5.90 -59.30 1.96
CA ILE A 859 5.22 -58.88 3.18
C ILE A 859 5.12 -60.09 4.11
N PRO A 860 5.83 -60.12 5.25
CA PRO A 860 5.77 -61.23 6.20
C PRO A 860 4.32 -61.55 6.59
N LEU A 861 3.96 -62.84 6.57
CA LEU A 861 2.60 -63.35 6.84
C LEU A 861 1.50 -62.82 5.90
N GLY A 862 1.83 -62.04 4.87
CA GLY A 862 0.90 -61.47 3.91
C GLY A 862 0.10 -60.25 4.41
N GLY A 863 0.50 -59.64 5.53
CA GLY A 863 -0.21 -58.48 6.08
C GLY A 863 0.26 -58.07 7.48
N VAL A 864 -0.50 -57.18 8.12
CA VAL A 864 -0.21 -56.64 9.44
C VAL A 864 -1.24 -57.15 10.45
N LEU A 865 -0.77 -57.60 11.62
CA LEU A 865 -1.64 -57.95 12.74
C LEU A 865 -1.72 -56.77 13.72
N ILE A 866 -2.91 -56.20 13.89
CA ILE A 866 -3.18 -55.16 14.89
C ILE A 866 -3.77 -55.85 16.12
N PRO A 867 -3.06 -55.89 17.27
CA PRO A 867 -3.54 -56.59 18.46
C PRO A 867 -4.81 -55.96 19.05
N ALA A 868 -5.61 -56.77 19.74
CA ALA A 868 -6.77 -56.30 20.48
C ALA A 868 -6.39 -55.13 21.42
N GLY A 869 -7.16 -54.04 21.37
CA GLY A 869 -6.94 -52.82 22.13
C GLY A 869 -5.94 -51.83 21.52
N GLN A 870 -5.35 -52.12 20.36
CA GLN A 870 -4.53 -51.19 19.59
C GLN A 870 -5.23 -50.73 18.32
N SER A 871 -4.95 -49.50 17.89
CA SER A 871 -5.53 -48.91 16.67
C SER A 871 -4.55 -48.86 15.50
N SER A 872 -3.30 -49.29 15.69
CA SER A 872 -2.31 -49.30 14.60
C SER A 872 -1.19 -50.30 14.84
N ALA A 873 -0.52 -50.69 13.76
CA ALA A 873 0.73 -51.43 13.81
C ALA A 873 1.60 -51.12 12.57
N PRO A 874 2.95 -51.17 12.70
CA PRO A 874 3.85 -50.92 11.57
C PRO A 874 3.86 -52.07 10.58
N LEU A 875 3.98 -51.74 9.30
CA LEU A 875 4.21 -52.69 8.24
C LEU A 875 5.69 -53.08 8.20
N TRP A 876 5.94 -54.38 8.31
CA TRP A 876 7.26 -54.97 8.06
C TRP A 876 7.32 -55.45 6.62
N VAL A 877 8.48 -55.27 5.97
CA VAL A 877 8.75 -55.85 4.65
C VAL A 877 10.11 -56.51 4.62
N ASN A 878 10.26 -57.50 3.73
CA ASN A 878 11.53 -58.09 3.34
C ASN A 878 11.71 -57.83 1.83
N VAL A 879 12.83 -57.25 1.43
CA VAL A 879 13.09 -56.99 0.00
C VAL A 879 14.13 -57.99 -0.51
N ASP A 880 13.77 -58.70 -1.58
CA ASP A 880 14.65 -59.58 -2.35
C ASP A 880 14.40 -59.32 -3.85
N LEU A 881 15.22 -58.45 -4.45
CA LEU A 881 15.11 -58.11 -5.87
C LEU A 881 15.56 -59.24 -6.80
N SER A 882 16.08 -60.36 -6.29
CA SER A 882 16.41 -61.54 -7.10
C SER A 882 15.18 -62.37 -7.49
N GLU A 883 14.03 -62.10 -6.85
CA GLU A 883 12.74 -62.68 -7.22
C GLU A 883 12.29 -62.26 -8.63
N GLU A 884 11.63 -63.17 -9.33
CA GLU A 884 11.22 -62.96 -10.73
C GLU A 884 10.22 -61.79 -10.84
N GLY A 885 10.66 -60.68 -11.45
CA GLY A 885 9.87 -59.45 -11.60
C GLY A 885 10.13 -58.36 -10.55
N GLY A 886 11.03 -58.61 -9.59
CA GLY A 886 11.54 -57.59 -8.66
C GLY A 886 12.24 -56.44 -9.38
N HIS A 887 12.00 -55.21 -8.94
CA HIS A 887 12.61 -54.01 -9.53
C HIS A 887 12.80 -52.88 -8.50
N THR A 888 13.67 -51.91 -8.81
CA THR A 888 13.84 -50.67 -8.04
C THR A 888 12.81 -49.62 -8.45
N GLY A 889 12.56 -48.63 -7.59
CA GLY A 889 11.65 -47.51 -7.85
C GLY A 889 10.34 -47.59 -7.06
N ASP A 890 9.37 -46.76 -7.44
CA ASP A 890 8.10 -46.62 -6.72
C ASP A 890 7.30 -47.94 -6.75
N THR A 891 6.99 -48.42 -5.56
CA THR A 891 6.21 -49.63 -5.31
C THR A 891 4.95 -49.25 -4.57
N TRP A 892 3.81 -49.60 -5.18
CA TRP A 892 2.50 -49.48 -4.56
C TRP A 892 2.25 -50.66 -3.63
N LEU A 893 1.78 -50.35 -2.44
CA LEU A 893 1.28 -51.31 -1.47
C LEU A 893 -0.22 -51.09 -1.32
N THR A 894 -0.99 -52.16 -1.13
CA THR A 894 -2.44 -52.10 -0.91
C THR A 894 -2.81 -52.87 0.34
N ALA A 895 -3.34 -52.19 1.35
CA ALA A 895 -3.94 -52.79 2.54
C ALA A 895 -5.46 -52.93 2.33
N THR A 896 -6.04 -54.07 2.69
CA THR A 896 -7.48 -54.33 2.51
C THR A 896 -8.09 -54.87 3.78
N LEU A 897 -9.18 -54.26 4.26
CA LEU A 897 -10.00 -54.75 5.38
C LEU A 897 -11.49 -54.58 5.02
N ASP A 898 -12.27 -55.65 5.13
CA ASP A 898 -13.74 -55.66 4.91
C ASP A 898 -14.21 -54.99 3.60
N GLY A 899 -13.41 -55.13 2.53
CA GLY A 899 -13.70 -54.59 1.20
C GLY A 899 -13.22 -53.14 0.99
N LEU A 900 -12.78 -52.44 2.04
CA LEU A 900 -12.08 -51.17 1.93
C LEU A 900 -10.61 -51.43 1.64
N SER A 901 -10.08 -50.79 0.60
CA SER A 901 -8.66 -50.87 0.25
C SER A 901 -8.05 -49.48 0.29
N MET A 902 -6.90 -49.37 0.93
CA MET A 902 -6.06 -48.16 0.91
C MET A 902 -4.74 -48.50 0.28
N THR A 903 -4.21 -47.56 -0.51
CA THR A 903 -2.92 -47.72 -1.17
C THR A 903 -1.94 -46.70 -0.65
N THR A 904 -0.68 -47.12 -0.48
CA THR A 904 0.43 -46.21 -0.23
C THR A 904 1.58 -46.52 -1.16
N THR A 905 2.56 -45.62 -1.22
CA THR A 905 3.76 -45.79 -2.04
C THR A 905 4.99 -45.83 -1.16
N MET A 906 5.97 -46.62 -1.60
CA MET A 906 7.33 -46.56 -1.08
C MET A 906 8.31 -46.72 -2.24
N ASN A 907 9.51 -46.20 -2.08
CA ASN A 907 10.56 -46.36 -3.09
C ASN A 907 11.52 -47.50 -2.71
N VAL A 908 11.70 -48.45 -3.63
CA VAL A 908 12.59 -49.60 -3.46
C VAL A 908 13.95 -49.27 -4.06
N LEU A 909 14.97 -49.18 -3.21
CA LEU A 909 16.34 -48.86 -3.57
C LEU A 909 17.15 -50.13 -3.85
N ALA A 910 18.11 -50.04 -4.77
CA ALA A 910 19.14 -51.08 -4.88
C ALA A 910 20.01 -51.12 -3.61
N GLY A 911 20.54 -52.30 -3.29
CA GLY A 911 21.41 -52.55 -2.13
C GLY A 911 22.59 -51.58 -2.03
N ASP A 912 23.17 -51.20 -3.16
CA ASP A 912 24.35 -50.32 -3.26
C ASP A 912 24.04 -48.92 -3.80
N GLN A 913 22.76 -48.51 -3.85
CA GLN A 913 22.37 -47.22 -4.37
C GLN A 913 22.91 -46.08 -3.49
N ALA A 914 23.84 -45.30 -4.07
CA ALA A 914 24.46 -44.16 -3.43
C ALA A 914 23.52 -42.94 -3.39
N SER A 915 23.53 -42.23 -2.27
CA SER A 915 22.82 -40.95 -2.10
C SER A 915 23.57 -39.79 -2.78
N GLN A 916 22.79 -38.82 -3.26
CA GLN A 916 23.23 -37.58 -3.89
C GLN A 916 22.69 -36.36 -3.15
N LEU A 917 23.39 -35.23 -3.25
CA LEU A 917 22.89 -33.95 -2.72
C LEU A 917 21.70 -33.48 -3.56
N LEU A 918 20.57 -33.22 -2.91
CA LEU A 918 19.35 -32.77 -3.58
C LEU A 918 19.07 -31.29 -3.31
N VAL A 919 19.04 -30.88 -2.04
CA VAL A 919 18.74 -29.50 -1.65
C VAL A 919 19.69 -29.02 -0.56
N MET A 920 20.05 -27.74 -0.65
CA MET A 920 20.68 -26.97 0.43
C MET A 920 19.89 -25.68 0.62
N ALA A 921 19.47 -25.39 1.85
CA ALA A 921 18.68 -24.20 2.17
C ALA A 921 19.11 -23.58 3.51
N CYS A 922 18.87 -22.28 3.67
CA CYS A 922 18.97 -21.57 4.95
C CYS A 922 17.68 -20.77 5.18
N GLU A 923 17.22 -20.70 6.43
CA GLU A 923 15.98 -19.97 6.79
C GLU A 923 16.07 -18.46 6.48
N ARG A 924 17.29 -17.90 6.41
CA ARG A 924 17.58 -16.53 5.99
C ARG A 924 18.88 -16.49 5.22
N THR A 925 18.95 -15.63 4.20
CA THR A 925 20.14 -15.41 3.36
C THR A 925 20.87 -14.10 3.66
N THR A 926 20.32 -13.24 4.51
CA THR A 926 20.98 -12.01 4.99
C THR A 926 21.12 -12.06 6.50
N VAL A 927 22.36 -11.91 7.01
CA VAL A 927 22.72 -12.12 8.41
C VAL A 927 23.65 -10.99 8.87
N ALA A 928 23.38 -10.32 9.99
CA ALA A 928 24.31 -9.32 10.53
C ALA A 928 25.63 -9.96 11.00
N ARG A 929 26.76 -9.21 11.02
CA ARG A 929 28.02 -9.70 11.59
C ARG A 929 27.81 -10.30 12.98
N GLY A 930 28.34 -11.50 13.21
CA GLY A 930 28.18 -12.26 14.45
C GLY A 930 26.79 -12.90 14.66
N GLY A 931 25.84 -12.69 13.75
CA GLY A 931 24.54 -13.36 13.74
C GLY A 931 24.63 -14.81 13.24
N THR A 932 23.52 -15.54 13.34
CA THR A 932 23.44 -16.94 12.90
C THR A 932 22.25 -17.19 11.98
N ALA A 933 22.37 -18.17 11.09
CA ALA A 933 21.28 -18.70 10.27
C ALA A 933 21.23 -20.23 10.36
N ARG A 934 20.02 -20.77 10.48
CA ARG A 934 19.79 -22.22 10.49
C ARG A 934 19.70 -22.72 9.05
N CYS A 935 20.50 -23.72 8.71
CA CYS A 935 20.59 -24.28 7.37
C CYS A 935 20.40 -25.80 7.38
N SER A 936 19.91 -26.35 6.28
CA SER A 936 19.69 -27.78 6.11
C SER A 936 20.24 -28.28 4.79
N VAL A 937 20.73 -29.52 4.81
CA VAL A 937 21.11 -30.27 3.61
C VAL A 937 20.25 -31.53 3.54
N MET A 938 19.79 -31.85 2.34
CA MET A 938 18.91 -32.99 2.06
C MET A 938 19.49 -33.83 0.90
N LEU A 939 19.42 -35.14 1.07
CA LEU A 939 19.77 -36.14 0.07
C LEU A 939 18.54 -36.54 -0.75
N ASP A 940 18.78 -37.07 -1.95
CA ASP A 940 17.74 -37.59 -2.83
C ASP A 940 17.16 -38.92 -2.34
N VAL A 941 17.99 -39.77 -1.73
CA VAL A 941 17.60 -41.04 -1.09
C VAL A 941 18.33 -41.22 0.24
N PRO A 942 17.75 -41.92 1.22
CA PRO A 942 18.40 -42.15 2.51
C PRO A 942 19.64 -43.05 2.34
N PRO A 943 20.76 -42.77 3.03
CA PRO A 943 21.96 -43.58 2.90
C PRO A 943 21.84 -44.89 3.68
N GLU A 944 22.52 -45.95 3.23
CA GLU A 944 22.56 -47.24 3.92
C GLU A 944 23.32 -47.16 5.25
N THR A 945 24.36 -46.34 5.31
CA THR A 945 25.16 -46.09 6.51
C THR A 945 25.23 -44.59 6.78
N ASP A 946 25.54 -44.24 8.03
CA ASP A 946 25.89 -42.87 8.45
C ASP A 946 26.78 -42.18 7.39
N THR A 947 26.25 -41.12 6.79
CA THR A 947 26.89 -40.39 5.69
C THR A 947 27.31 -39.02 6.15
N VAL A 948 28.58 -38.71 5.92
CA VAL A 948 29.20 -37.45 6.31
C VAL A 948 29.18 -36.51 5.10
N VAL A 949 28.53 -35.36 5.24
CA VAL A 949 28.53 -34.28 4.26
C VAL A 949 29.51 -33.20 4.72
N SER A 950 30.50 -32.87 3.91
CA SER A 950 31.45 -31.80 4.21
C SER A 950 30.79 -30.44 3.97
N LEU A 951 31.06 -29.47 4.85
CA LEU A 951 30.54 -28.12 4.75
C LEU A 951 31.68 -27.11 4.72
N SER A 952 31.50 -26.03 3.96
CA SER A 952 32.46 -24.92 3.91
C SER A 952 31.75 -23.59 3.64
N VAL A 953 32.47 -22.49 3.85
CA VAL A 953 32.03 -21.13 3.51
C VAL A 953 33.03 -20.53 2.53
N SER A 954 32.55 -19.79 1.54
CA SER A 954 33.38 -19.09 0.55
C SER A 954 32.94 -17.62 0.42
N PRO A 955 33.79 -16.62 0.72
CA PRO A 955 35.13 -16.77 1.29
C PRO A 955 35.08 -17.30 2.73
N ALA A 956 36.10 -18.06 3.15
CA ALA A 956 36.13 -18.74 4.46
C ALA A 956 36.07 -17.74 5.64
N GLU A 957 36.46 -16.51 5.40
CA GLU A 957 36.47 -15.41 6.36
C GLU A 957 35.07 -14.79 6.59
N LEU A 958 34.08 -15.13 5.76
CA LEU A 958 32.73 -14.55 5.83
C LEU A 958 31.88 -15.13 6.98
N GLY A 959 32.21 -16.33 7.44
CA GLY A 959 31.52 -16.99 8.53
C GLY A 959 32.00 -18.42 8.70
N MET A 960 31.41 -19.13 9.65
CA MET A 960 31.77 -20.51 9.94
C MET A 960 30.55 -21.42 9.99
N VAL A 961 30.79 -22.67 9.60
CA VAL A 961 29.89 -23.82 9.72
C VAL A 961 30.69 -24.94 10.39
N PRO A 962 30.04 -25.98 10.96
CA PRO A 962 30.75 -27.23 11.29
C PRO A 962 31.48 -27.75 10.05
N SER A 963 32.66 -28.38 10.18
CA SER A 963 33.39 -28.88 8.99
C SER A 963 32.61 -29.97 8.24
N GLU A 964 31.73 -30.67 8.96
CA GLU A 964 30.93 -31.76 8.44
C GLU A 964 29.59 -31.82 9.20
N VAL A 965 28.56 -32.34 8.55
CA VAL A 965 27.29 -32.72 9.18
C VAL A 965 26.99 -34.18 8.87
N LEU A 966 26.58 -34.92 9.90
CA LEU A 966 26.22 -36.32 9.77
C LEU A 966 24.74 -36.45 9.43
N ILE A 967 24.45 -37.13 8.32
CA ILE A 967 23.12 -37.66 8.02
C ILE A 967 23.14 -39.14 8.43
N PRO A 968 22.43 -39.53 9.51
CA PRO A 968 22.42 -40.92 9.96
C PRO A 968 21.91 -41.87 8.88
N ALA A 969 22.30 -43.14 8.97
CA ALA A 969 21.72 -44.20 8.16
C ALA A 969 20.18 -44.09 8.16
N HIS A 970 19.59 -44.23 6.97
CA HIS A 970 18.15 -44.22 6.76
C HIS A 970 17.45 -42.87 7.02
N GLN A 971 18.19 -41.77 7.16
CA GLN A 971 17.65 -40.40 7.24
C GLN A 971 17.92 -39.61 5.95
N LEU A 972 17.07 -38.63 5.62
CA LEU A 972 17.21 -37.83 4.39
C LEU A 972 17.97 -36.53 4.57
N SER A 973 17.99 -35.97 5.77
CA SER A 973 18.50 -34.61 5.97
C SER A 973 19.23 -34.45 7.28
N ALA A 974 20.03 -33.41 7.36
CA ALA A 974 20.58 -32.91 8.59
C ALA A 974 20.58 -31.38 8.60
N VAL A 975 20.56 -30.81 9.81
CA VAL A 975 20.48 -29.37 10.04
C VAL A 975 21.76 -28.92 10.73
N PHE A 976 22.28 -27.76 10.35
CA PHE A 976 23.46 -27.15 10.93
C PHE A 976 23.30 -25.63 11.01
N MET A 977 24.20 -24.98 11.75
CA MET A 977 24.19 -23.52 11.90
C MET A 977 25.31 -22.90 11.07
N PHE A 978 24.96 -21.88 10.30
CA PHE A 978 25.90 -20.88 9.81
C PHE A 978 26.01 -19.76 10.84
N THR A 979 27.24 -19.37 11.16
CA THR A 979 27.55 -18.23 12.03
C THR A 979 28.33 -17.20 11.22
N ALA A 980 27.75 -16.03 11.02
CA ALA A 980 28.39 -14.94 10.30
C ALA A 980 29.64 -14.43 11.03
N SER A 981 30.65 -14.04 10.26
CA SER A 981 31.87 -13.45 10.81
C SER A 981 31.54 -12.23 11.65
N SER A 982 32.20 -12.08 12.80
CA SER A 982 32.09 -10.87 13.61
C SER A 982 32.91 -9.71 13.04
N SER A 983 33.82 -9.98 12.10
CA SER A 983 34.78 -9.00 11.57
C SER A 983 34.60 -8.68 10.08
N LEU A 984 34.10 -9.62 9.27
CA LEU A 984 33.92 -9.44 7.82
C LEU A 984 32.44 -9.28 7.45
N SER A 985 32.13 -8.31 6.60
CA SER A 985 30.85 -8.17 5.90
C SER A 985 31.04 -8.34 4.40
N GLY A 986 29.98 -8.73 3.70
CA GLY A 986 30.00 -8.93 2.26
C GLY A 986 29.17 -10.13 1.83
N ASN A 987 29.27 -10.49 0.55
CA ASN A 987 28.56 -11.62 -0.03
C ASN A 987 29.46 -12.86 -0.09
N GLY A 988 28.86 -14.03 0.10
CA GLY A 988 29.53 -15.31 -0.07
C GLY A 988 28.54 -16.45 -0.11
N GLN A 989 29.02 -17.66 0.10
CA GLN A 989 28.24 -18.89 -0.06
C GLN A 989 28.55 -19.88 1.04
N VAL A 990 27.52 -20.57 1.51
CA VAL A 990 27.67 -21.81 2.28
C VAL A 990 27.57 -22.97 1.31
N ILE A 991 28.59 -23.83 1.29
CA ILE A 991 28.77 -24.90 0.33
C ILE A 991 28.71 -26.24 1.07
N THR A 992 27.93 -27.17 0.55
CA THR A 992 27.88 -28.56 0.99
C THR A 992 28.51 -29.46 -0.07
N THR A 993 29.21 -30.52 0.35
CA THR A 993 29.93 -31.41 -0.56
C THR A 993 29.79 -32.88 -0.12
N LEU A 994 29.42 -33.74 -1.07
CA LEU A 994 29.35 -35.19 -0.90
C LEU A 994 30.02 -35.85 -2.11
N GLY A 995 31.16 -36.51 -1.88
CA GLY A 995 31.96 -37.06 -2.98
C GLY A 995 32.41 -35.97 -3.96
N SER A 996 31.96 -36.06 -5.22
CA SER A 996 32.25 -35.06 -6.27
C SER A 996 31.13 -34.03 -6.47
N GLN A 997 30.05 -34.08 -5.68
CA GLN A 997 28.89 -33.19 -5.81
C GLN A 997 28.99 -32.03 -4.83
N SER A 998 28.52 -30.85 -5.25
CA SER A 998 28.45 -29.67 -4.40
C SER A 998 27.17 -28.87 -4.63
N LEU A 999 26.52 -28.43 -3.56
CA LEU A 999 25.44 -27.44 -3.58
C LEU A 999 25.87 -26.21 -2.77
N SER A 1000 25.36 -25.04 -3.14
CA SER A 1000 25.68 -23.80 -2.45
C SER A 1000 24.46 -22.91 -2.30
N VAL A 1001 24.38 -22.18 -1.19
CA VAL A 1001 23.42 -21.10 -0.98
C VAL A 1001 24.15 -19.79 -0.73
N SER A 1002 23.72 -18.72 -1.39
CA SER A 1002 24.30 -17.38 -1.21
C SER A 1002 23.88 -16.79 0.13
N ILE A 1003 24.84 -16.22 0.86
CA ILE A 1003 24.64 -15.51 2.12
C ILE A 1003 25.29 -14.13 2.04
N GLU A 1004 24.56 -13.10 2.47
CA GLU A 1004 25.05 -11.75 2.70
C GLU A 1004 25.28 -11.52 4.20
N VAL A 1005 26.49 -11.10 4.57
CA VAL A 1005 26.82 -10.66 5.93
C VAL A 1005 26.86 -9.14 6.00
N LEU A 1006 25.92 -8.54 6.73
CA LEU A 1006 25.82 -7.09 6.88
C LEU A 1006 26.85 -6.57 7.88
N ALA A 1007 27.50 -5.45 7.57
CA ALA A 1007 28.35 -4.74 8.52
C ALA A 1007 27.52 -4.30 9.75
N PRO A 1008 28.06 -4.38 10.98
CA PRO A 1008 27.43 -3.74 12.11
C PRO A 1008 27.57 -2.22 11.89
N PRO A 1009 26.55 -1.43 12.25
CA PRO A 1009 26.72 0.02 12.33
C PRO A 1009 27.85 0.30 13.34
N THR A 1010 28.90 1.01 12.90
CA THR A 1010 30.06 1.33 13.74
C THR A 1010 29.65 2.32 14.83
N THR A 1011 29.79 1.94 16.09
CA THR A 1011 29.45 2.76 17.27
C THR A 1011 30.59 3.67 17.74
N ASP A 1012 31.74 3.68 17.06
CA ASP A 1012 32.95 4.44 17.44
C ASP A 1012 33.73 5.01 16.22
N HIS A 1013 33.05 5.23 15.10
CA HIS A 1013 33.64 5.81 13.89
C HIS A 1013 33.80 7.33 14.05
N VAL A 1014 35.04 7.81 14.09
CA VAL A 1014 35.40 9.23 14.14
C VAL A 1014 36.38 9.49 13.02
N VAL A 1015 36.14 10.56 12.26
CA VAL A 1015 36.95 10.95 11.11
C VAL A 1015 37.70 12.25 11.37
N ILE A 1016 38.76 12.49 10.62
CA ILE A 1016 39.42 13.78 10.45
C ILE A 1016 38.59 14.57 9.46
N SER A 1017 37.86 15.56 9.96
CA SER A 1017 36.91 16.37 9.19
C SER A 1017 37.56 17.60 8.56
N GLU A 1018 38.48 18.26 9.24
CA GLU A 1018 39.19 19.42 8.68
C GLU A 1018 40.63 19.46 9.20
N PHE A 1019 41.60 19.86 8.39
CA PHE A 1019 42.95 20.15 8.90
C PHE A 1019 43.68 21.18 8.05
N ALA A 1020 44.58 21.93 8.71
CA ALA A 1020 45.45 22.89 8.07
C ALA A 1020 46.91 22.63 8.45
N PRO A 1021 47.80 22.28 7.51
CA PRO A 1021 49.21 22.11 7.80
C PRO A 1021 49.95 23.43 7.96
N GLN A 1022 49.39 24.56 7.54
CA GLN A 1022 49.94 25.90 7.74
C GLN A 1022 48.82 26.94 7.67
N GLY A 1023 48.94 28.00 8.46
CA GLY A 1023 48.00 29.13 8.48
C GLY A 1023 48.64 30.49 8.18
N PRO A 1024 47.86 31.59 8.26
CA PRO A 1024 48.32 32.96 8.09
C PRO A 1024 49.39 33.36 9.12
N GLY A 1025 49.39 32.74 10.30
CA GLY A 1025 50.41 32.92 11.33
C GLY A 1025 51.76 32.25 11.02
N GLY A 1026 51.87 31.51 9.91
CA GLY A 1026 53.08 30.79 9.48
C GLY A 1026 53.07 29.31 9.88
N ALA A 1027 54.24 28.66 9.83
CA ALA A 1027 54.38 27.21 9.97
C ALA A 1027 54.03 26.62 11.36
N SER A 1028 53.64 27.44 12.33
CA SER A 1028 53.17 26.99 13.65
C SER A 1028 51.66 27.16 13.84
N ASP A 1029 50.96 27.68 12.82
CA ASP A 1029 49.52 27.91 12.82
C ASP A 1029 48.81 26.72 12.16
N GLU A 1030 48.60 25.66 12.94
CA GLU A 1030 48.16 24.35 12.47
C GLU A 1030 47.00 23.83 13.34
N PHE A 1031 46.09 23.06 12.74
CA PHE A 1031 45.02 22.37 13.46
C PHE A 1031 44.59 21.07 12.76
N ILE A 1032 43.95 20.19 13.53
CA ILE A 1032 43.26 18.98 13.10
C ILE A 1032 41.93 18.92 13.85
N GLU A 1033 40.84 18.90 13.10
CA GLU A 1033 39.47 18.73 13.56
C GLU A 1033 39.04 17.28 13.38
N LEU A 1034 38.32 16.77 14.37
CA LEU A 1034 37.71 15.45 14.35
C LEU A 1034 36.19 15.60 14.39
N TYR A 1035 35.47 14.71 13.70
CA TYR A 1035 34.02 14.67 13.69
C TYR A 1035 33.51 13.25 13.97
N ASN A 1036 32.43 13.15 14.74
CA ASN A 1036 31.78 11.90 15.12
C ASN A 1036 30.44 11.72 14.39
N PRO A 1037 30.40 11.04 13.23
CA PRO A 1037 29.15 10.75 12.50
C PRO A 1037 28.24 9.73 13.19
N THR A 1038 28.65 9.14 14.32
CA THR A 1038 27.83 8.12 14.97
C THR A 1038 26.75 8.73 15.84
N SER A 1039 25.70 7.94 16.11
CA SER A 1039 24.61 8.30 16.99
C SER A 1039 24.92 8.16 18.49
N ALA A 1040 26.19 7.95 18.87
CA ALA A 1040 26.64 7.81 20.25
C ALA A 1040 27.86 8.67 20.56
N GLU A 1041 28.01 9.12 21.81
CA GLU A 1041 29.22 9.81 22.27
C GLU A 1041 30.43 8.87 22.25
N VAL A 1042 31.57 9.35 21.73
CA VAL A 1042 32.83 8.60 21.68
C VAL A 1042 33.86 9.19 22.68
N ASP A 1043 34.46 8.32 23.50
CA ASP A 1043 35.55 8.69 24.41
C ASP A 1043 36.91 8.53 23.71
N LEU A 1044 37.55 9.66 23.43
CA LEU A 1044 38.85 9.79 22.77
C LEU A 1044 40.03 9.75 23.76
N SER A 1045 39.78 9.54 25.06
CA SER A 1045 40.83 9.54 26.08
C SER A 1045 41.93 8.51 25.76
N GLY A 1046 43.16 8.99 25.57
CA GLY A 1046 44.31 8.13 25.26
C GLY A 1046 44.47 7.75 23.79
N TRP A 1047 43.54 8.16 22.91
CA TRP A 1047 43.73 8.08 21.46
C TRP A 1047 44.88 8.99 21.03
N LYS A 1048 45.40 8.79 19.82
CA LYS A 1048 46.51 9.59 19.30
C LYS A 1048 46.14 10.27 17.99
N VAL A 1049 46.49 11.54 17.91
CA VAL A 1049 46.62 12.25 16.64
C VAL A 1049 48.09 12.19 16.25
N GLN A 1050 48.35 11.82 15.01
CA GLN A 1050 49.68 11.46 14.53
C GLN A 1050 50.00 12.15 13.22
N TYR A 1051 51.28 12.45 13.02
CA TYR A 1051 51.78 13.04 11.78
C TYR A 1051 53.07 12.40 11.28
N LYS A 1052 53.23 12.29 9.96
CA LYS A 1052 54.52 12.07 9.29
C LYS A 1052 54.62 12.87 7.98
N SER A 1053 55.84 13.12 7.52
CA SER A 1053 56.07 13.74 6.21
C SER A 1053 55.64 12.83 5.07
N GLY A 1054 55.45 13.38 3.87
CA GLY A 1054 54.98 12.65 2.70
C GLY A 1054 55.77 11.38 2.39
N THR A 1055 57.08 11.36 2.64
CA THR A 1055 57.96 10.18 2.46
C THR A 1055 58.39 9.51 3.76
N GLY A 1056 57.94 10.00 4.92
CA GLY A 1056 58.30 9.46 6.22
C GLY A 1056 57.79 8.03 6.40
N THR A 1057 58.51 7.23 7.18
CA THR A 1057 58.17 5.83 7.46
C THR A 1057 57.68 5.60 8.89
N SER A 1058 57.58 6.65 9.71
CA SER A 1058 57.13 6.54 11.10
C SER A 1058 56.43 7.83 11.54
N TYR A 1059 55.34 7.67 12.31
CA TYR A 1059 54.54 8.77 12.83
C TYR A 1059 55.08 9.33 14.14
N ALA A 1060 55.16 10.67 14.23
CA ALA A 1060 55.15 11.40 15.49
C ALA A 1060 53.72 11.38 16.06
N SER A 1061 53.57 11.47 17.38
CA SER A 1061 52.28 11.30 18.04
C SER A 1061 52.03 12.33 19.14
N TYR A 1062 50.79 12.77 19.23
CA TYR A 1062 50.23 13.46 20.38
C TYR A 1062 49.11 12.60 20.97
N VAL A 1063 49.15 12.37 22.29
CA VAL A 1063 48.12 11.60 23.00
C VAL A 1063 47.03 12.56 23.49
N LEU A 1064 45.78 12.27 23.14
CA LEU A 1064 44.63 13.06 23.57
C LEU A 1064 44.45 12.94 25.10
N PRO A 1065 44.23 14.06 25.81
CA PRO A 1065 44.10 14.07 27.26
C PRO A 1065 42.93 13.21 27.77
N ALA A 1066 43.00 12.79 29.04
CA ALA A 1066 41.87 12.15 29.70
C ALA A 1066 40.65 13.09 29.76
N GLY A 1067 39.46 12.54 29.50
CA GLY A 1067 38.21 13.30 29.40
C GLY A 1067 37.96 13.94 28.03
N SER A 1068 38.74 13.58 27.01
CA SER A 1068 38.46 13.96 25.63
C SER A 1068 37.26 13.14 25.13
N ARG A 1069 36.10 13.77 24.96
CA ARG A 1069 34.86 13.14 24.48
C ARG A 1069 34.29 13.97 23.35
N ILE A 1070 33.72 13.28 22.37
CA ILE A 1070 33.04 13.89 21.22
C ILE A 1070 31.60 13.38 21.24
N ALA A 1071 30.64 14.30 21.33
CA ALA A 1071 29.22 13.95 21.30
C ALA A 1071 28.86 13.25 19.98
N ALA A 1072 27.76 12.51 19.96
CA ALA A 1072 27.15 12.08 18.70
C ALA A 1072 26.95 13.31 17.80
N HIS A 1073 27.34 13.22 16.53
CA HIS A 1073 27.21 14.33 15.58
C HIS A 1073 28.01 15.59 15.99
N GLY A 1074 29.04 15.44 16.82
CA GLY A 1074 29.83 16.55 17.36
C GLY A 1074 31.27 16.61 16.85
N TYR A 1075 31.96 17.70 17.20
CA TYR A 1075 33.33 18.01 16.77
C TYR A 1075 34.34 18.02 17.92
N PHE A 1076 35.63 17.85 17.61
CA PHE A 1076 36.73 18.00 18.57
C PHE A 1076 37.98 18.58 17.90
N LEU A 1077 38.46 19.73 18.38
CA LEU A 1077 39.54 20.48 17.74
C LEU A 1077 40.88 20.32 18.45
N VAL A 1078 41.90 19.84 17.73
CA VAL A 1078 43.27 19.71 18.25
C VAL A 1078 44.17 20.71 17.53
N VAL A 1079 44.93 21.51 18.27
CA VAL A 1079 45.67 22.66 17.71
C VAL A 1079 47.15 22.70 18.10
N ALA A 1080 47.98 23.39 17.31
CA ALA A 1080 49.36 23.71 17.67
C ALA A 1080 49.47 24.86 18.69
N ALA A 1081 50.66 25.07 19.27
CA ALA A 1081 50.91 26.21 20.17
C ALA A 1081 50.72 27.58 19.50
N GLY A 1082 50.96 27.68 18.19
CA GLY A 1082 50.87 28.92 17.42
C GLY A 1082 49.58 29.07 16.62
N TYR A 1083 48.59 28.20 16.83
CA TYR A 1083 47.32 28.23 16.11
C TYR A 1083 46.58 29.56 16.32
N THR A 1084 46.08 30.10 15.20
CA THR A 1084 45.19 31.26 15.19
C THR A 1084 43.98 30.92 14.32
N GLY A 1085 42.78 30.94 14.89
CA GLY A 1085 41.56 30.62 14.17
C GLY A 1085 40.30 30.98 14.97
N PRO A 1086 39.11 30.85 14.36
CA PRO A 1086 37.85 31.36 14.92
C PRO A 1086 37.35 30.54 16.12
N ALA A 1087 37.59 29.23 16.15
CA ALA A 1087 37.28 28.36 17.28
C ALA A 1087 38.49 28.11 18.20
N ALA A 1088 38.23 28.01 19.50
CA ALA A 1088 39.25 27.64 20.49
C ALA A 1088 39.59 26.14 20.40
N GLY A 1089 40.86 25.77 20.52
CA GLY A 1089 41.27 24.36 20.52
C GLY A 1089 40.85 23.62 21.79
N ASP A 1090 40.30 22.42 21.64
CA ASP A 1090 39.93 21.50 22.71
C ASP A 1090 41.15 20.79 23.34
N ALA A 1091 42.21 20.62 22.55
CA ALA A 1091 43.49 20.08 22.98
C ALA A 1091 44.64 20.77 22.22
N ASN A 1092 45.84 20.79 22.81
CA ASN A 1092 47.00 21.47 22.23
C ASN A 1092 48.24 20.56 22.24
N TRP A 1093 48.81 20.28 21.07
CA TRP A 1093 49.98 19.41 20.94
C TRP A 1093 51.33 20.10 21.16
N GLY A 1094 51.34 21.42 21.36
CA GLY A 1094 52.56 22.20 21.55
C GLY A 1094 53.45 22.12 20.32
N GLY A 1095 54.61 21.47 20.47
CA GLY A 1095 55.54 21.15 19.38
C GLY A 1095 55.69 19.65 19.11
N SER A 1096 54.74 18.82 19.56
CA SER A 1096 54.80 17.35 19.42
C SER A 1096 54.55 16.89 17.99
N LEU A 1097 53.76 17.67 17.23
CA LEU A 1097 53.53 17.52 15.80
C LEU A 1097 54.00 18.80 15.09
N ASN A 1098 54.37 18.67 13.82
CA ASN A 1098 54.80 19.78 12.96
C ASN A 1098 54.41 19.46 11.51
N LEU A 1099 53.18 19.83 11.14
CA LEU A 1099 52.60 19.58 9.83
C LEU A 1099 53.20 20.53 8.77
N GLY A 1100 53.46 21.77 9.16
CA GLY A 1100 53.90 22.89 8.33
C GLY A 1100 55.32 22.74 7.81
N ALA A 1101 56.17 21.97 8.50
CA ALA A 1101 57.50 21.60 7.98
C ALA A 1101 57.45 20.89 6.62
N ASN A 1102 56.31 20.28 6.25
CA ASN A 1102 56.13 19.66 4.94
C ASN A 1102 54.89 20.20 4.21
N ALA A 1103 54.43 21.41 4.52
CA ALA A 1103 53.32 22.03 3.80
C ALA A 1103 53.56 22.04 2.29
N SER A 1104 54.81 22.14 1.81
CA SER A 1104 55.17 22.08 0.38
C SER A 1104 55.47 20.67 -0.16
N ASN A 1105 55.70 19.69 0.72
CA ASN A 1105 56.12 18.32 0.37
C ASN A 1105 55.06 17.26 0.76
N GLY A 1106 53.87 17.68 1.17
CA GLY A 1106 52.80 16.79 1.61
C GLY A 1106 53.09 16.07 2.93
N GLY A 1107 52.11 15.31 3.40
CA GLY A 1107 52.19 14.62 4.67
C GLY A 1107 51.02 13.69 4.91
N HIS A 1108 51.02 13.10 6.09
CA HIS A 1108 49.94 12.25 6.56
C HIS A 1108 49.46 12.70 7.93
N VAL A 1109 48.17 12.89 8.08
CA VAL A 1109 47.49 13.05 9.37
C VAL A 1109 46.78 11.74 9.67
N ARG A 1110 46.89 11.26 10.92
CA ARG A 1110 46.24 10.01 11.31
C ARG A 1110 45.64 10.09 12.69
N LEU A 1111 44.42 9.59 12.83
CA LEU A 1111 43.76 9.31 14.08
C LEU A 1111 43.91 7.82 14.41
N GLY A 1112 44.22 7.48 15.66
CA GLY A 1112 44.29 6.08 16.07
C GLY A 1112 43.91 5.88 17.53
N ARG A 1113 43.37 4.69 17.83
CA ARG A 1113 42.91 4.31 19.16
C ARG A 1113 44.07 4.21 20.16
N THR A 1114 43.74 4.14 21.45
CA THR A 1114 44.72 3.90 22.53
C THR A 1114 45.59 2.68 22.22
N GLY A 1115 46.90 2.89 22.19
CA GLY A 1115 47.88 1.84 21.87
C GLY A 1115 48.41 1.85 20.44
N VAL A 1116 47.84 2.66 19.52
CA VAL A 1116 48.35 2.79 18.15
C VAL A 1116 49.86 3.09 18.13
N GLY A 1117 50.60 2.33 17.34
CA GLY A 1117 52.04 2.44 17.14
C GLY A 1117 52.42 3.53 16.13
N SER A 1118 53.71 3.57 15.76
CA SER A 1118 54.25 4.54 14.80
C SER A 1118 54.32 4.01 13.36
N SER A 1119 54.00 2.73 13.13
CA SER A 1119 53.97 2.10 11.80
C SER A 1119 52.83 2.69 10.97
N PRO A 1120 53.00 2.96 9.66
CA PRO A 1120 51.93 3.45 8.80
C PRO A 1120 50.73 2.50 8.63
N THR A 1121 50.93 1.19 8.77
CA THR A 1121 49.88 0.17 8.59
C THR A 1121 49.38 -0.40 9.93
N ASP A 1122 49.41 0.40 11.00
CA ASP A 1122 49.01 -0.06 12.33
C ASP A 1122 47.49 -0.30 12.36
N PRO A 1123 47.01 -1.48 12.77
CA PRO A 1123 45.59 -1.82 12.72
C PRO A 1123 44.73 -1.04 13.72
N LEU A 1124 45.34 -0.28 14.64
CA LEU A 1124 44.63 0.63 15.55
C LEU A 1124 44.43 2.03 14.96
N ALA A 1125 44.85 2.28 13.71
CA ALA A 1125 44.44 3.45 12.95
C ALA A 1125 42.92 3.46 12.76
N VAL A 1126 42.31 4.63 12.89
CA VAL A 1126 40.86 4.85 12.73
C VAL A 1126 40.59 5.60 11.44
N ASP A 1127 41.39 6.62 11.13
CA ASP A 1127 41.32 7.41 9.90
C ASP A 1127 42.72 7.95 9.57
N THR A 1128 43.12 7.89 8.30
CA THR A 1128 44.44 8.29 7.78
C THR A 1128 44.32 9.12 6.51
N VAL A 1129 44.59 10.41 6.62
CA VAL A 1129 44.59 11.33 5.49
C VAL A 1129 45.99 11.57 4.96
N GLY A 1130 46.21 11.33 3.66
CA GLY A 1130 47.43 11.70 2.95
C GLY A 1130 47.18 12.82 1.91
N TYR A 1131 48.10 13.78 1.85
CA TYR A 1131 48.05 14.91 0.91
C TYR A 1131 49.41 15.20 0.28
N GLY A 1132 49.40 15.82 -0.90
CA GLY A 1132 50.60 16.04 -1.72
C GLY A 1132 51.24 14.72 -2.18
N PRO A 1133 52.58 14.59 -2.22
CA PRO A 1133 53.27 13.36 -2.61
C PRO A 1133 53.31 12.30 -1.48
N ALA A 1134 52.21 12.15 -0.75
CA ALA A 1134 52.06 11.21 0.34
C ALA A 1134 52.25 9.74 -0.15
N ASN A 1135 53.14 8.99 0.50
CA ASN A 1135 53.52 7.62 0.11
C ASN A 1135 52.68 6.49 0.75
N ALA A 1136 51.71 6.82 1.59
CA ALA A 1136 50.80 5.89 2.27
C ALA A 1136 49.43 6.54 2.64
N PRO A 1137 48.73 7.20 1.70
CA PRO A 1137 47.36 7.68 1.92
C PRO A 1137 46.37 6.52 2.02
N GLU A 1138 45.15 6.79 2.49
CA GLU A 1138 43.99 5.94 2.16
C GLU A 1138 43.62 6.17 0.71
N GLY A 1139 43.63 5.09 -0.09
CA GLY A 1139 43.44 5.16 -1.53
C GLY A 1139 44.49 6.05 -2.21
N SER A 1140 44.05 7.19 -2.75
CA SER A 1140 44.91 8.17 -3.41
C SER A 1140 45.07 9.42 -2.56
N ALA A 1141 46.27 10.00 -2.53
CA ALA A 1141 46.50 11.24 -1.79
C ALA A 1141 45.79 12.42 -2.45
N PHE A 1142 45.28 13.36 -1.65
CA PHE A 1142 44.76 14.61 -2.19
C PHE A 1142 45.92 15.45 -2.79
N PRO A 1143 45.93 15.73 -4.10
CA PRO A 1143 47.16 16.13 -4.78
C PRO A 1143 47.55 17.60 -4.58
N THR A 1144 46.58 18.46 -4.27
CA THR A 1144 46.75 19.92 -4.25
C THR A 1144 46.75 20.45 -2.82
N LEU A 1145 47.62 21.42 -2.54
CA LEU A 1145 47.75 22.05 -1.22
C LEU A 1145 46.85 23.30 -1.13
N PRO A 1146 46.22 23.58 0.04
CA PRO A 1146 45.46 24.80 0.25
C PRO A 1146 46.36 26.03 0.27
N SER A 1147 45.76 27.21 0.07
CA SER A 1147 46.45 28.49 0.29
C SER A 1147 46.78 28.67 1.78
N ALA A 1148 47.64 29.65 2.11
CA ALA A 1148 48.00 29.94 3.51
C ALA A 1148 46.79 30.34 4.38
N ASN A 1149 45.67 30.76 3.79
CA ASN A 1149 44.44 31.10 4.50
C ASN A 1149 43.43 29.95 4.58
N GLY A 1150 43.74 28.81 3.94
CA GLY A 1150 42.83 27.71 3.68
C GLY A 1150 43.17 26.42 4.42
N SER A 1151 42.36 25.39 4.17
CA SER A 1151 42.40 24.08 4.83
C SER A 1151 41.96 22.99 3.86
N PHE A 1152 42.21 21.74 4.25
CA PHE A 1152 41.52 20.58 3.70
C PHE A 1152 40.28 20.34 4.54
N GLU A 1153 39.14 20.18 3.89
CA GLU A 1153 37.88 19.82 4.55
C GLU A 1153 37.32 18.56 3.90
N ARG A 1154 36.95 17.59 4.74
CA ARG A 1154 36.29 16.35 4.33
C ARG A 1154 34.88 16.70 3.90
N LYS A 1155 34.45 16.12 2.79
CA LYS A 1155 33.11 16.35 2.25
C LYS A 1155 32.04 15.85 3.22
N ALA A 1156 30.89 16.52 3.26
CA ALA A 1156 29.69 16.00 3.91
C ALA A 1156 29.12 14.79 3.14
N TRP A 1157 29.01 14.97 1.82
CA TRP A 1157 28.45 14.01 0.85
C TRP A 1157 29.39 13.80 -0.33
N ARG A 1158 29.20 12.70 -1.09
CA ARG A 1158 30.05 12.32 -2.24
C ARG A 1158 30.28 13.46 -3.24
N ASP A 1159 29.23 14.21 -3.51
CA ASP A 1159 29.15 15.29 -4.49
C ASP A 1159 29.49 16.67 -3.93
N SER A 1160 29.86 16.77 -2.65
CA SER A 1160 30.25 18.04 -2.04
C SER A 1160 31.43 18.69 -2.78
N THR A 1161 31.34 20.01 -2.90
CA THR A 1161 32.35 20.87 -3.52
C THR A 1161 32.82 21.92 -2.51
N ALA A 1162 33.95 22.57 -2.76
CA ALA A 1162 34.42 23.66 -1.90
C ALA A 1162 33.37 24.77 -1.72
N SER A 1163 32.55 25.04 -2.75
CA SER A 1163 31.48 26.04 -2.69
C SER A 1163 30.30 25.57 -1.84
N SER A 1164 29.90 24.30 -1.95
CA SER A 1164 28.76 23.76 -1.20
C SER A 1164 29.07 23.61 0.28
N MET A 1165 30.35 23.39 0.63
CA MET A 1165 30.82 23.31 2.01
C MET A 1165 31.07 24.69 2.64
N GLU A 1166 31.43 25.74 1.87
CA GLU A 1166 31.70 27.08 2.42
C GLU A 1166 30.46 27.83 2.87
N THR A 1167 29.46 27.93 2.00
CA THR A 1167 28.25 28.73 2.24
C THR A 1167 27.02 28.12 1.58
N GLY A 1168 27.11 26.88 1.08
CA GLY A 1168 26.02 26.20 0.37
C GLY A 1168 25.36 25.08 1.19
N ALA A 1169 24.59 24.23 0.52
CA ALA A 1169 23.73 23.22 1.13
C ALA A 1169 24.43 22.21 2.07
N HIS A 1170 25.76 22.05 1.93
CA HIS A 1170 26.52 21.05 2.71
C HIS A 1170 27.30 21.68 3.88
N ALA A 1171 27.22 22.99 4.09
CA ALA A 1171 28.05 23.73 5.05
C ALA A 1171 27.83 23.34 6.53
N PHE A 1172 26.71 22.66 6.85
CA PHE A 1172 26.36 22.22 8.21
C PHE A 1172 25.87 20.76 8.25
N GLN A 1173 26.26 19.95 7.27
CA GLN A 1173 25.77 18.57 7.08
C GLN A 1173 26.75 17.52 7.62
N GLY A 1174 27.62 17.90 8.56
CA GLY A 1174 28.70 17.03 9.00
C GLY A 1174 29.81 16.95 7.96
N ASN A 1175 30.98 16.44 8.36
CA ASN A 1175 32.15 16.31 7.49
C ASN A 1175 32.64 14.84 7.50
N ALA A 1176 31.76 13.91 7.12
CA ALA A 1176 31.94 12.47 7.33
C ALA A 1176 32.03 11.58 6.08
N PHE A 1177 31.96 12.14 4.87
CA PHE A 1177 32.11 11.31 3.68
C PHE A 1177 33.52 10.70 3.64
N ASP A 1178 33.58 9.38 3.79
CA ASP A 1178 34.81 8.61 3.82
C ASP A 1178 34.71 7.40 2.89
N SER A 1179 35.20 7.57 1.67
CA SER A 1179 35.24 6.50 0.67
C SER A 1179 36.48 5.60 0.79
N ASN A 1180 37.35 5.85 1.79
CA ASN A 1180 38.71 5.30 1.89
C ASN A 1180 39.60 5.70 0.69
N ASP A 1181 39.33 6.84 0.04
CA ASP A 1181 40.19 7.45 -0.97
C ASP A 1181 40.26 8.96 -0.74
N ASN A 1182 41.36 9.42 -0.14
CA ASN A 1182 41.49 10.80 0.30
C ASN A 1182 41.39 11.83 -0.85
N SER A 1183 41.61 11.43 -2.11
CA SER A 1183 41.44 12.30 -3.27
C SER A 1183 39.98 12.61 -3.61
N GLN A 1184 39.06 11.75 -3.19
CA GLN A 1184 37.62 11.88 -3.38
C GLN A 1184 36.92 12.46 -2.14
N ASP A 1185 37.54 12.28 -0.98
CA ASP A 1185 36.93 12.60 0.32
C ASP A 1185 37.10 14.06 0.73
N PHE A 1186 38.07 14.79 0.18
CA PHE A 1186 38.38 16.15 0.60
C PHE A 1186 38.12 17.20 -0.48
N VAL A 1187 37.95 18.44 -0.04
CA VAL A 1187 37.97 19.65 -0.86
C VAL A 1187 38.92 20.68 -0.24
N LEU A 1188 39.33 21.67 -1.03
CA LEU A 1188 40.16 22.77 -0.54
C LEU A 1188 39.29 23.95 -0.17
N ARG A 1189 39.39 24.36 1.09
CA ARG A 1189 38.76 25.58 1.59
C ARG A 1189 39.66 26.78 1.37
N PRO A 1190 39.19 27.87 0.74
CA PRO A 1190 39.94 29.11 0.70
C PRO A 1190 40.00 29.82 2.06
N SER A 1191 39.04 29.53 2.96
CA SER A 1191 39.01 30.03 4.33
C SER A 1191 38.86 28.93 5.39
N ARG A 1192 39.73 28.95 6.42
CA ARG A 1192 39.69 28.00 7.56
C ARG A 1192 38.52 28.32 8.49
N GLN A 1193 37.65 27.36 8.77
CA GLN A 1193 36.51 27.51 9.70
C GLN A 1193 36.35 26.32 10.66
N PRO A 1194 37.39 25.97 11.42
CA PRO A 1194 37.33 24.80 12.29
C PRO A 1194 36.29 24.97 13.39
N GLN A 1195 35.71 23.84 13.75
CA GLN A 1195 34.70 23.58 14.77
C GLN A 1195 35.31 22.79 15.92
N ASN A 1196 34.74 22.94 17.12
CA ASN A 1196 35.23 22.33 18.35
C ASN A 1196 34.07 21.73 19.14
N ARG A 1197 34.31 21.20 20.35
CA ARG A 1197 33.25 20.56 21.16
C ARG A 1197 32.07 21.46 21.53
N ALA A 1198 32.22 22.78 21.40
CA ALA A 1198 31.19 23.77 21.68
C ALA A 1198 30.47 24.25 20.41
N SER A 1199 30.92 23.81 19.24
CA SER A 1199 30.21 24.02 17.98
C SER A 1199 28.87 23.27 17.99
N PRO A 1200 27.88 23.74 17.20
CA PRO A 1200 26.65 23.01 16.97
C PRO A 1200 26.91 21.58 16.50
N LEU A 1201 26.00 20.67 16.85
CA LEU A 1201 26.02 19.30 16.33
C LEU A 1201 25.51 19.31 14.89
N GLU A 1202 26.09 18.48 14.04
CA GLU A 1202 25.78 18.38 12.61
C GLU A 1202 25.57 16.92 12.21
N PRO A 1203 24.56 16.60 11.40
CA PRO A 1203 24.07 15.23 11.17
C PRO A 1203 25.06 14.29 10.49
#